data_AF-A0A9E0VI78-F1
#
_entry.id   AF-A0A9E0VI78-F1
#
_cell.length_a   1.000
_cell.length_b   1.000
_cell.length_c   1.000
_cell.angle_alpha   90.00
_cell.angle_beta   90.00
_cell.angle_gamma   90.00
#
_symmetry.space_group_name_H-M   'P 1'
#
loop_
_entity.id
_entity.type
_entity.pdbx_description
1 polymer ?
#
loop_
_entity_poly.entity_id
_entity_poly.type
_entity_poly.pdbx_seq_one_letter_code
_entity_poly.pdbx_strand_id
1 'polypeptide(L)'
;MTDVWEVKGSDSDTEAINFAGTSLYGLKTSYLYDPLNNLSTVTQGGQTRSFSYSTLSKLLSASNPESGTISYVYDANGNLTSKKDARNITTTYYYDALNRVTQRSYDDSITPTVTYTYDDVTHAKGKLTKVSSAISETRYTAFDLLGRVTSSEQRTPFSSSETISTATPRVSTYSYNLSGALIEQSYPSGRVIKNVLDNNGDLSMVQSKKNSSYGYWNYAQNFTYNAAGAVTSMQLGNFKWESTVFNSRLQPTQIALGTTQSAYDVLKLNYAYNSSGQNDNNSNILSQTITVPTVGGNSGFTAVQTYSYDSLNRIHDAKENINNNSTPEWKQTFVYDRFGNRTFDEGGSGGSYLTTTLTRGCSYSAYSPNYVCDKKKFNPTISASNNQIVKDQDGDSTNDYDFDNAGNTTKSADGNTFIYDGENKQIEVKNSSNVTLGKYWYDGDGKRVKKIGLRNNQAEETIFVYDASGRMVAEYSTQLAPTPEVSYLTNDNLGTPRINTDENGAVTARHDYMSFGEEISTSQRTGELGYNSDDVRKQFTSYERDEETDLDFAQARMYASKLGRFTTFDPVVMMPDRQIDPQQINLYAYCRNNPLSFTDPTGMILDPTKWGEDERKAYDNYVAFLNKNAKKYASELATLEQLKKSDVNYVVKLDQSGTDYANGKEGGVTTDGKDVFINIANQGNGREQISLNATFGHELEHARQFDSGEFGFASDKNGNFVDKNGKFVGTAVGVDVIDEVKAWAVTAKLATDKDMMVLGGSSDPAFQFRILDTFNKAATDADKAAVLAKMSPTYANEFKRGTVSVNFSLNGTGVPVGTLIRPTSNISIKDQYGNPRKVFGRTN
;
A
#
# COMPACT_ATOMS: atom_id res chain seq x y z
N MET A 1 -10.59 -21.03 -9.41
CA MET A 1 -11.57 -19.93 -9.39
C MET A 1 -12.20 -19.87 -10.78
N THR A 2 -13.48 -19.58 -10.92
CA THR A 2 -14.14 -19.50 -12.25
C THR A 2 -14.92 -18.23 -12.42
N ASP A 3 -15.51 -17.69 -11.35
CA ASP A 3 -16.30 -16.48 -11.43
C ASP A 3 -16.12 -15.67 -10.13
N VAL A 4 -16.14 -14.34 -10.26
CA VAL A 4 -16.22 -13.39 -9.14
C VAL A 4 -17.36 -12.43 -9.45
N TRP A 5 -18.27 -12.23 -8.50
CA TRP A 5 -19.32 -11.22 -8.59
C TRP A 5 -19.05 -10.08 -7.63
N GLU A 6 -19.15 -8.84 -8.13
CA GLU A 6 -19.18 -7.63 -7.31
C GLU A 6 -20.63 -7.34 -6.93
N VAL A 7 -20.99 -7.60 -5.68
CA VAL A 7 -22.39 -7.59 -5.23
C VAL A 7 -22.88 -6.15 -5.08
N LYS A 8 -24.01 -5.84 -5.74
CA LYS A 8 -24.64 -4.53 -5.67
C LYS A 8 -26.16 -4.62 -5.91
N GLY A 9 -26.85 -3.50 -5.76
CA GLY A 9 -28.28 -3.40 -6.10
C GLY A 9 -28.54 -3.76 -7.57
N SER A 10 -29.72 -4.32 -7.86
CA SER A 10 -30.08 -4.76 -9.21
C SER A 10 -30.14 -3.59 -10.20
N ASP A 11 -29.43 -3.72 -11.31
CA ASP A 11 -29.50 -2.85 -12.47
C ASP A 11 -29.40 -3.67 -13.77
N SER A 12 -29.29 -3.00 -14.92
CA SER A 12 -29.20 -3.63 -16.24
C SER A 12 -27.93 -4.44 -16.48
N ASP A 13 -26.87 -4.23 -15.69
CA ASP A 13 -25.57 -4.88 -15.84
C ASP A 13 -25.34 -6.02 -14.84
N THR A 14 -26.11 -6.03 -13.76
CA THR A 14 -26.06 -7.09 -12.74
C THR A 14 -26.79 -8.35 -13.15
N GLU A 15 -26.25 -9.50 -12.72
CA GLU A 15 -26.89 -10.80 -12.87
C GLU A 15 -27.41 -11.30 -11.52
N ALA A 16 -28.51 -12.05 -11.54
CA ALA A 16 -29.03 -12.68 -10.34
C ALA A 16 -28.11 -13.82 -9.89
N ILE A 17 -27.66 -13.74 -8.64
CA ILE A 17 -26.92 -14.79 -7.93
C ILE A 17 -27.95 -15.53 -7.08
N ASN A 18 -28.40 -16.69 -7.55
CA ASN A 18 -29.52 -17.42 -6.95
C ASN A 18 -29.05 -18.35 -5.84
N PHE A 19 -29.64 -18.20 -4.66
CA PHE A 19 -29.45 -19.08 -3.50
C PHE A 19 -30.79 -19.70 -3.10
N ALA A 20 -30.74 -20.77 -2.30
CA ALA A 20 -31.95 -21.46 -1.84
C ALA A 20 -32.82 -20.56 -0.95
N GLY A 21 -33.75 -19.80 -1.54
CA GLY A 21 -34.68 -18.90 -0.84
C GLY A 21 -34.32 -17.40 -0.88
N THR A 22 -33.28 -16.98 -1.60
CA THR A 22 -32.97 -15.55 -1.84
C THR A 22 -32.13 -15.38 -3.11
N SER A 23 -32.22 -14.22 -3.75
CA SER A 23 -31.31 -13.83 -4.85
C SER A 23 -30.56 -12.56 -4.46
N LEU A 24 -29.24 -12.56 -4.70
CA LEU A 24 -28.44 -11.33 -4.73
C LEU A 24 -28.27 -10.90 -6.19
N TYR A 25 -27.76 -9.70 -6.40
CA TYR A 25 -27.37 -9.21 -7.72
C TYR A 25 -25.91 -8.77 -7.68
N GLY A 26 -25.18 -8.96 -8.77
CA GLY A 26 -23.81 -8.51 -8.86
C GLY A 26 -23.24 -8.48 -10.26
N LEU A 27 -22.16 -7.74 -10.44
CA LEU A 27 -21.43 -7.66 -11.69
C LEU A 27 -20.51 -8.88 -11.80
N LYS A 28 -20.80 -9.76 -12.75
CA LYS A 28 -20.04 -10.99 -12.96
C LYS A 28 -18.75 -10.73 -13.74
N THR A 29 -17.66 -11.29 -13.26
CA THR A 29 -16.39 -11.48 -13.97
C THR A 29 -16.04 -12.96 -13.99
N SER A 30 -15.85 -13.54 -15.18
CA SER A 30 -15.51 -14.94 -15.38
C SER A 30 -14.03 -15.14 -15.69
N TYR A 31 -13.48 -16.26 -15.23
CA TYR A 31 -12.08 -16.65 -15.33
C TYR A 31 -12.00 -18.06 -15.90
N LEU A 32 -11.20 -18.24 -16.95
CA LEU A 32 -10.85 -19.55 -17.48
C LEU A 32 -9.37 -19.81 -17.26
N TYR A 33 -9.04 -21.07 -17.01
CA TYR A 33 -7.67 -21.52 -16.80
C TYR A 33 -7.35 -22.63 -17.80
N ASP A 34 -6.09 -22.72 -18.21
CA ASP A 34 -5.60 -23.85 -19.01
C ASP A 34 -5.40 -25.12 -18.14
N PRO A 35 -5.09 -26.28 -18.73
CA PRO A 35 -4.86 -27.52 -17.96
C PRO A 35 -3.68 -27.48 -16.97
N LEU A 36 -2.79 -26.49 -17.09
CA LEU A 36 -1.69 -26.26 -16.15
C LEU A 36 -2.06 -25.23 -15.07
N ASN A 37 -3.34 -24.84 -15.01
CA ASN A 37 -3.90 -23.87 -14.08
C ASN A 37 -3.35 -22.45 -14.27
N ASN A 38 -2.91 -22.10 -15.49
CA ASN A 38 -2.60 -20.71 -15.84
C ASN A 38 -3.88 -19.99 -16.27
N LEU A 39 -4.07 -18.74 -15.83
CA LEU A 39 -5.23 -17.93 -16.21
C LEU A 39 -5.23 -17.66 -17.71
N SER A 40 -6.12 -18.26 -18.48
CA SER A 40 -6.17 -18.14 -19.94
C SER A 40 -7.12 -17.06 -20.45
N THR A 41 -8.21 -16.77 -19.73
CA THR A 41 -9.18 -15.75 -20.15
C THR A 41 -9.86 -15.09 -18.95
N VAL A 42 -10.09 -13.79 -19.03
CA VAL A 42 -10.96 -13.03 -18.12
C VAL A 42 -12.05 -12.35 -18.93
N THR A 43 -13.31 -12.57 -18.58
CA THR A 43 -14.47 -11.94 -19.22
C THR A 43 -15.22 -11.11 -18.19
N GLN A 44 -15.22 -9.79 -18.37
CA GLN A 44 -15.97 -8.84 -17.56
C GLN A 44 -17.02 -8.21 -18.47
N GLY A 45 -18.29 -8.61 -18.38
CA GLY A 45 -19.33 -8.15 -19.33
C GLY A 45 -18.91 -8.34 -20.79
N GLY A 46 -18.88 -7.24 -21.56
CA GLY A 46 -18.44 -7.24 -22.96
C GLY A 46 -16.91 -7.17 -23.19
N GLN A 47 -16.10 -7.03 -22.13
CA GLN A 47 -14.65 -6.97 -22.23
C GLN A 47 -14.03 -8.34 -22.00
N THR A 48 -13.15 -8.77 -22.91
CA THR A 48 -12.40 -10.02 -22.81
C THR A 48 -10.91 -9.76 -22.83
N ARG A 49 -10.19 -10.36 -21.87
CA ARG A 49 -8.74 -10.41 -21.80
C ARG A 49 -8.29 -11.84 -21.99
N SER A 50 -7.28 -12.06 -22.81
CA SER A 50 -6.78 -13.41 -23.11
C SER A 50 -5.27 -13.51 -22.89
N PHE A 51 -4.85 -14.65 -22.37
CA PHE A 51 -3.48 -14.94 -22.03
C PHE A 51 -3.11 -16.31 -22.61
N SER A 52 -1.92 -16.41 -23.19
CA SER A 52 -1.38 -17.67 -23.70
C SER A 52 -0.06 -17.99 -23.03
N TYR A 53 0.21 -19.27 -22.80
CA TYR A 53 1.39 -19.72 -22.07
C TYR A 53 2.13 -20.80 -22.86
N SER A 54 3.43 -20.90 -22.61
CA SER A 54 4.22 -22.07 -23.02
C SER A 54 3.86 -23.28 -22.14
N THR A 55 4.35 -24.45 -22.53
CA THR A 55 4.21 -25.69 -21.73
C THR A 55 4.92 -25.64 -20.37
N LEU A 56 5.73 -24.60 -20.12
CA LEU A 56 6.38 -24.33 -18.83
C LEU A 56 5.69 -23.18 -18.06
N SER A 57 4.44 -22.87 -18.38
CA SER A 57 3.64 -21.81 -17.74
C SER A 57 4.25 -20.39 -17.83
N LYS A 58 5.14 -20.14 -18.79
CA LYS A 58 5.63 -18.79 -19.11
C LYS A 58 4.66 -18.08 -20.04
N LEU A 59 4.23 -16.86 -19.70
CA LEU A 59 3.28 -16.05 -20.46
C LEU A 59 3.86 -15.66 -21.83
N LEU A 60 3.26 -16.10 -22.93
CA LEU A 60 3.70 -15.80 -24.30
C LEU A 60 2.97 -14.60 -24.92
N SER A 61 1.73 -14.36 -24.52
CA SER A 61 0.93 -13.23 -25.00
C SER A 61 -0.13 -12.85 -23.99
N ALA A 62 -0.39 -11.55 -23.85
CA ALA A 62 -1.51 -10.98 -23.13
C ALA A 62 -2.23 -9.98 -24.05
N SER A 63 -3.53 -10.19 -24.28
CA SER A 63 -4.35 -9.29 -25.08
C SER A 63 -5.43 -8.66 -24.21
N ASN A 64 -5.45 -7.33 -24.16
CA ASN A 64 -6.36 -6.55 -23.33
C ASN A 64 -7.08 -5.48 -24.17
N PRO A 65 -8.33 -5.14 -23.83
CA PRO A 65 -9.03 -4.07 -24.50
C PRO A 65 -8.32 -2.71 -24.40
N GLU A 66 -7.75 -2.40 -23.23
CA GLU A 66 -7.14 -1.10 -22.95
C GLU A 66 -5.75 -0.90 -23.58
N SER A 67 -4.96 -1.98 -23.67
CA SER A 67 -3.53 -1.91 -24.05
C SER A 67 -3.14 -2.72 -25.29
N GLY A 68 -4.13 -3.35 -25.94
CA GLY A 68 -3.91 -4.23 -27.08
C GLY A 68 -3.17 -5.51 -26.71
N THR A 69 -2.45 -6.10 -27.67
CA THR A 69 -1.70 -7.35 -27.49
C THR A 69 -0.23 -7.07 -27.20
N ILE A 70 0.28 -7.69 -26.12
CA ILE A 70 1.69 -7.70 -25.74
C ILE A 70 2.19 -9.15 -25.86
N SER A 71 3.30 -9.37 -26.56
CA SER A 71 3.92 -10.70 -26.72
C SER A 71 5.27 -10.78 -26.03
N TYR A 72 5.64 -11.98 -25.58
CA TYR A 72 6.85 -12.26 -24.79
C TYR A 72 7.60 -13.48 -25.35
N VAL A 73 8.92 -13.40 -25.37
CA VAL A 73 9.81 -14.49 -25.81
C VAL A 73 10.85 -14.77 -24.74
N TYR A 74 11.09 -16.04 -24.45
CA TYR A 74 12.04 -16.48 -23.43
C TYR A 74 13.15 -17.35 -24.02
N ASP A 75 14.32 -17.31 -23.38
CA ASP A 75 15.36 -18.30 -23.65
C ASP A 75 15.09 -19.63 -22.91
N ALA A 76 15.99 -20.60 -23.12
CA ALA A 76 15.93 -21.92 -22.48
C ALA A 76 16.08 -21.86 -20.95
N ASN A 77 16.77 -20.85 -20.42
CA ASN A 77 16.93 -20.62 -18.97
C ASN A 77 15.70 -19.96 -18.35
N GLY A 78 14.77 -19.45 -19.17
CA GLY A 78 13.57 -18.74 -18.73
C GLY A 78 13.72 -17.25 -18.52
N ASN A 79 14.80 -16.68 -19.03
CA ASN A 79 14.95 -15.24 -19.09
C ASN A 79 14.08 -14.66 -20.21
N LEU A 80 13.42 -13.53 -19.95
CA LEU A 80 12.64 -12.80 -20.96
C LEU A 80 13.61 -12.12 -21.93
N THR A 81 13.67 -12.56 -23.18
CA THR A 81 14.59 -11.98 -24.19
C THR A 81 13.94 -10.90 -25.03
N SER A 82 12.62 -10.95 -25.22
CA SER A 82 11.88 -9.96 -26.01
C SER A 82 10.47 -9.73 -25.44
N LYS A 83 10.05 -8.46 -25.39
CA LYS A 83 8.68 -8.01 -25.15
C LYS A 83 8.28 -7.12 -26.31
N LYS A 84 7.14 -7.37 -26.95
CA LYS A 84 6.62 -6.53 -28.03
C LYS A 84 5.24 -6.02 -27.68
N ASP A 85 5.03 -4.71 -27.73
CA ASP A 85 3.75 -4.08 -27.39
C ASP A 85 2.81 -3.91 -28.61
N ALA A 86 1.63 -3.36 -28.38
CA ALA A 86 0.61 -3.15 -29.41
C ALA A 86 0.95 -2.03 -30.42
N ARG A 87 1.95 -1.19 -30.13
CA ARG A 87 2.53 -0.22 -31.07
C ARG A 87 3.58 -0.87 -31.98
N ASN A 88 3.84 -2.17 -31.80
CA ASN A 88 4.90 -2.95 -32.43
C ASN A 88 6.32 -2.58 -31.98
N ILE A 89 6.46 -1.92 -30.82
CA ILE A 89 7.78 -1.61 -30.25
C ILE A 89 8.29 -2.85 -29.53
N THR A 90 9.51 -3.26 -29.87
CA THR A 90 10.20 -4.43 -29.31
C THR A 90 11.24 -4.00 -28.30
N THR A 91 11.03 -4.34 -27.03
CA THR A 91 12.04 -4.31 -25.99
C THR A 91 12.84 -5.62 -26.01
N THR A 92 14.16 -5.55 -26.11
CA THR A 92 15.06 -6.70 -26.08
C THR A 92 15.93 -6.67 -24.83
N TYR A 93 16.07 -7.81 -24.16
CA TYR A 93 16.86 -7.96 -22.94
C TYR A 93 18.03 -8.91 -23.16
N TYR A 94 19.19 -8.54 -22.62
CA TYR A 94 20.41 -9.33 -22.67
C TYR A 94 20.84 -9.72 -21.27
N TYR A 95 21.45 -10.89 -21.13
CA TYR A 95 21.78 -11.49 -19.84
C TYR A 95 23.25 -11.90 -19.77
N ASP A 96 23.85 -11.83 -18.60
CA ASP A 96 25.13 -12.48 -18.33
C ASP A 96 24.97 -13.99 -18.07
N ALA A 97 26.09 -14.69 -17.89
CA ALA A 97 26.10 -16.13 -17.61
C ALA A 97 25.43 -16.52 -16.27
N LEU A 98 25.10 -15.55 -15.41
CA LEU A 98 24.40 -15.74 -14.14
C LEU A 98 22.91 -15.36 -14.26
N ASN A 99 22.39 -15.19 -15.48
CA ASN A 99 21.00 -14.80 -15.76
C ASN A 99 20.61 -13.42 -15.21
N ARG A 100 21.56 -12.49 -15.09
CA ARG A 100 21.29 -11.10 -14.70
C ARG A 100 21.21 -10.22 -15.94
N VAL A 101 20.22 -9.32 -15.99
CA VAL A 101 20.02 -8.41 -17.13
C VAL A 101 21.23 -7.48 -17.24
N THR A 102 21.90 -7.44 -18.39
CA THR A 102 23.05 -6.55 -18.67
C THR A 102 22.67 -5.40 -19.59
N GLN A 103 21.63 -5.55 -20.39
CA GLN A 103 21.15 -4.51 -21.31
C GLN A 103 19.66 -4.67 -21.60
N ARG A 104 19.00 -3.52 -21.81
CA ARG A 104 17.64 -3.40 -22.33
C ARG A 104 17.63 -2.40 -23.50
N SER A 105 17.19 -2.81 -24.67
CA SER A 105 17.18 -2.00 -25.90
C SER A 105 15.80 -1.97 -26.58
N TYR A 106 15.58 -0.99 -27.45
CA TYR A 106 14.30 -0.71 -28.12
C TYR A 106 14.51 -0.47 -29.62
N ASP A 107 13.51 -0.77 -30.43
CA ASP A 107 13.53 -0.59 -31.90
C ASP A 107 12.77 0.67 -32.38
N ASP A 108 12.29 1.50 -31.47
CA ASP A 108 11.52 2.72 -31.75
C ASP A 108 12.37 3.93 -32.15
N SER A 109 13.70 3.83 -32.08
CA SER A 109 14.67 4.92 -32.32
C SER A 109 14.52 6.16 -31.42
N ILE A 110 13.66 6.11 -30.42
CA ILE A 110 13.38 7.22 -29.49
C ILE A 110 13.88 6.85 -28.09
N THR A 111 13.64 5.61 -27.66
CA THR A 111 13.97 5.15 -26.31
C THR A 111 15.44 4.75 -26.22
N PRO A 112 16.22 5.37 -25.31
CA PRO A 112 17.62 5.01 -25.16
C PRO A 112 17.82 3.59 -24.65
N THR A 113 18.85 2.93 -25.15
CA THR A 113 19.32 1.66 -24.58
C THR A 113 19.83 1.88 -23.15
N VAL A 114 19.47 0.96 -22.25
CA VAL A 114 19.88 0.92 -20.85
C VAL A 114 20.88 -0.21 -20.65
N THR A 115 21.93 0.04 -19.88
CA THR A 115 22.95 -0.94 -19.50
C THR A 115 23.04 -1.08 -17.99
N TYR A 116 23.28 -2.30 -17.53
CA TYR A 116 23.37 -2.68 -16.12
C TYR A 116 24.74 -3.29 -15.86
N THR A 117 25.43 -2.83 -14.83
CA THR A 117 26.72 -3.39 -14.40
C THR A 117 26.60 -3.93 -12.98
N TYR A 118 27.27 -5.05 -12.72
CA TYR A 118 27.27 -5.74 -11.43
C TYR A 118 28.71 -6.00 -10.99
N ASP A 119 28.90 -6.18 -9.68
CA ASP A 119 30.11 -6.74 -9.07
C ASP A 119 31.44 -5.99 -9.33
N ASP A 120 31.38 -4.77 -9.88
CA ASP A 120 32.55 -3.95 -10.24
C ASP A 120 33.03 -3.03 -9.10
N VAL A 121 32.38 -3.10 -7.94
CA VAL A 121 32.73 -2.37 -6.71
C VAL A 121 33.03 -3.34 -5.57
N THR A 122 33.99 -2.97 -4.70
CA THR A 122 34.33 -3.74 -3.50
C THR A 122 33.11 -3.92 -2.58
N HIS A 123 32.97 -5.12 -2.00
CA HIS A 123 31.81 -5.55 -1.20
C HIS A 123 30.46 -5.59 -1.93
N ALA A 124 30.45 -5.47 -3.27
CA ALA A 124 29.23 -5.47 -4.08
C ALA A 124 28.98 -6.79 -4.84
N LYS A 125 29.53 -7.93 -4.39
CA LYS A 125 29.30 -9.22 -5.07
C LYS A 125 27.82 -9.61 -5.03
N GLY A 126 27.29 -9.95 -6.20
CA GLY A 126 25.87 -10.19 -6.46
C GLY A 126 25.03 -8.91 -6.59
N LYS A 127 25.59 -7.71 -6.48
CA LYS A 127 24.84 -6.44 -6.45
C LYS A 127 24.94 -5.70 -7.77
N LEU A 128 23.85 -5.01 -8.13
CA LEU A 128 23.84 -3.99 -9.17
C LEU A 128 24.66 -2.79 -8.69
N THR A 129 25.60 -2.33 -9.49
CA THR A 129 26.53 -1.25 -9.15
C THR A 129 26.41 -0.06 -10.09
N LYS A 130 25.80 -0.25 -11.28
CA LYS A 130 25.54 0.85 -12.21
C LYS A 130 24.33 0.59 -13.11
N VAL A 131 23.55 1.63 -13.34
CA VAL A 131 22.51 1.71 -14.38
C VAL A 131 22.84 2.91 -15.26
N SER A 132 22.95 2.74 -16.58
CA SER A 132 23.39 3.81 -17.49
C SER A 132 22.63 3.79 -18.81
N SER A 133 22.19 4.96 -19.26
CA SER A 133 21.62 5.21 -20.59
C SER A 133 22.20 6.50 -21.17
N ALA A 134 21.80 6.87 -22.39
CA ALA A 134 22.17 8.18 -22.96
C ALA A 134 21.59 9.38 -22.18
N ILE A 135 20.61 9.15 -21.29
CA ILE A 135 19.92 10.19 -20.50
C ILE A 135 20.58 10.40 -19.14
N SER A 136 20.85 9.32 -18.41
CA SER A 136 21.36 9.39 -17.05
C SER A 136 22.16 8.15 -16.68
N GLU A 137 23.10 8.33 -15.77
CA GLU A 137 23.88 7.26 -15.16
C GLU A 137 23.76 7.32 -13.63
N THR A 138 23.37 6.21 -13.02
CA THR A 138 23.33 6.02 -11.57
C THR A 138 24.39 4.98 -11.19
N ARG A 139 25.26 5.31 -10.25
CA ARG A 139 26.35 4.46 -9.76
C ARG A 139 26.24 4.27 -8.25
N TYR A 140 26.37 3.04 -7.78
CA TYR A 140 26.55 2.72 -6.36
C TYR A 140 28.04 2.56 -6.11
N THR A 141 28.70 3.65 -5.69
CA THR A 141 30.16 3.79 -5.75
C THR A 141 30.89 3.20 -4.54
N ALA A 142 30.19 2.93 -3.44
CA ALA A 142 30.78 2.28 -2.27
C ALA A 142 29.76 1.46 -1.49
N PHE A 143 30.26 0.39 -0.85
CA PHE A 143 29.51 -0.50 0.02
C PHE A 143 30.30 -0.79 1.30
N ASP A 144 29.59 -0.98 2.41
CA ASP A 144 30.19 -1.47 3.64
C ASP A 144 30.41 -3.00 3.62
N LEU A 145 30.99 -3.55 4.69
CA LEU A 145 31.27 -4.98 4.82
C LEU A 145 30.01 -5.87 4.80
N LEU A 146 28.83 -5.30 5.03
CA LEU A 146 27.54 -6.00 4.96
C LEU A 146 26.88 -5.86 3.59
N GLY A 147 27.54 -5.20 2.63
CA GLY A 147 27.03 -4.98 1.28
C GLY A 147 25.90 -3.95 1.21
N ARG A 148 25.83 -3.02 2.18
CA ARG A 148 24.92 -1.86 2.15
C ARG A 148 25.60 -0.68 1.44
N VAL A 149 24.85 0.06 0.65
CA VAL A 149 25.37 1.21 -0.12
C VAL A 149 25.78 2.34 0.81
N THR A 150 27.05 2.75 0.80
CA THR A 150 27.54 3.89 1.59
C THR A 150 27.78 5.15 0.74
N SER A 151 27.81 5.01 -0.59
CA SER A 151 27.91 6.13 -1.53
C SER A 151 27.22 5.79 -2.84
N SER A 152 26.46 6.74 -3.39
CA SER A 152 25.87 6.67 -4.72
C SER A 152 26.02 7.99 -5.45
N GLU A 153 25.92 7.95 -6.77
CA GLU A 153 26.15 9.09 -7.65
C GLU A 153 25.19 9.04 -8.84
N GLN A 154 24.53 10.15 -9.14
CA GLN A 154 23.73 10.34 -10.35
C GLN A 154 24.40 11.37 -11.28
N ARG A 155 24.48 11.05 -12.58
CA ARG A 155 24.93 11.95 -13.65
C ARG A 155 23.83 12.12 -14.67
N THR A 156 23.21 13.28 -14.67
CA THR A 156 22.21 13.70 -15.66
C THR A 156 22.71 15.01 -16.29
N PRO A 157 22.88 15.07 -17.63
CA PRO A 157 23.29 16.28 -18.33
C PRO A 157 22.30 17.41 -18.12
N PHE A 158 22.77 18.55 -17.61
CA PHE A 158 21.91 19.70 -17.38
C PHE A 158 21.74 20.50 -18.66
N SER A 159 22.84 20.96 -19.25
CA SER A 159 22.81 21.66 -20.54
C SER A 159 22.83 20.70 -21.74
N SER A 160 22.37 21.17 -22.90
CA SER A 160 22.50 20.43 -24.17
C SER A 160 23.94 20.20 -24.63
N SER A 161 24.90 20.95 -24.06
CA SER A 161 26.34 20.77 -24.29
C SER A 161 26.99 19.69 -23.42
N GLU A 162 26.29 19.19 -22.39
CA GLU A 162 26.80 18.13 -21.53
C GLU A 162 26.50 16.74 -22.10
N THR A 163 27.45 15.82 -21.86
CA THR A 163 27.27 14.38 -22.00
C THR A 163 27.26 13.76 -20.61
N ILE A 164 26.90 12.47 -20.50
CA ILE A 164 27.00 11.73 -19.23
C ILE A 164 28.39 11.86 -18.60
N SER A 165 29.45 11.78 -19.40
CA SER A 165 30.83 11.86 -18.91
C SER A 165 31.25 13.25 -18.42
N THR A 166 30.64 14.31 -18.93
CA THR A 166 30.96 15.70 -18.57
C THR A 166 29.96 16.29 -17.57
N ALA A 167 28.80 15.65 -17.37
CA ALA A 167 27.80 16.07 -16.41
C ALA A 167 28.36 16.03 -14.98
N THR A 168 28.02 17.05 -14.19
CA THR A 168 28.44 17.14 -12.79
C THR A 168 27.88 15.97 -11.98
N PRO A 169 28.72 15.22 -11.25
CA PRO A 169 28.26 14.12 -10.41
C PRO A 169 27.48 14.64 -9.21
N ARG A 170 26.30 14.08 -8.98
CA ARG A 170 25.45 14.40 -7.85
C ARG A 170 25.53 13.26 -6.84
N VAL A 171 26.43 13.42 -5.88
CA VAL A 171 26.83 12.35 -4.94
C VAL A 171 25.97 12.40 -3.68
N SER A 172 25.50 11.25 -3.23
CA SER A 172 24.89 11.06 -1.90
C SER A 172 25.66 10.01 -1.12
N THR A 173 25.82 10.21 0.19
CA THR A 173 26.51 9.24 1.07
C THR A 173 25.62 8.84 2.23
N TYR A 174 25.84 7.63 2.76
CA TYR A 174 24.97 7.00 3.75
C TYR A 174 25.78 6.43 4.90
N SER A 175 25.29 6.65 6.13
CA SER A 175 25.80 6.02 7.34
C SER A 175 24.71 5.21 8.02
N TYR A 176 25.05 3.99 8.39
CA TYR A 176 24.15 3.09 9.09
C TYR A 176 24.65 2.81 10.51
N ASN A 177 23.72 2.55 11.43
CA ASN A 177 24.08 1.98 12.72
C ASN A 177 24.27 0.45 12.62
N LEU A 178 24.59 -0.18 13.76
CA LEU A 178 24.77 -1.62 13.87
C LEU A 178 23.46 -2.44 13.70
N SER A 179 22.29 -1.82 13.90
CA SER A 179 21.00 -2.51 13.69
C SER A 179 20.54 -2.53 12.24
N GLY A 180 21.20 -1.79 11.34
CA GLY A 180 20.79 -1.71 9.95
C GLY A 180 20.19 -0.37 9.54
N ALA A 181 19.81 0.48 10.51
CA ALA A 181 19.08 1.71 10.25
C ALA A 181 19.96 2.79 9.63
N LEU A 182 19.43 3.50 8.63
CA LEU A 182 20.05 4.69 8.04
C LEU A 182 19.96 5.87 9.01
N ILE A 183 21.09 6.26 9.59
CA ILE A 183 21.17 7.31 10.60
C ILE A 183 21.68 8.64 10.06
N GLU A 184 22.39 8.65 8.93
CA GLU A 184 22.86 9.89 8.32
C GLU A 184 22.92 9.76 6.79
N GLN A 185 22.51 10.82 6.09
CA GLN A 185 22.58 10.95 4.64
C GLN A 185 23.13 12.32 4.25
N SER A 186 24.17 12.36 3.43
CA SER A 186 24.59 13.61 2.77
C SER A 186 23.96 13.69 1.38
N TYR A 187 23.38 14.84 1.06
CA TYR A 187 22.79 15.15 -0.24
C TYR A 187 23.84 15.74 -1.18
N PRO A 188 23.58 15.75 -2.51
CA PRO A 188 24.50 16.32 -3.50
C PRO A 188 24.86 17.80 -3.27
N SER A 189 24.02 18.55 -2.56
CA SER A 189 24.29 19.93 -2.16
C SER A 189 25.32 20.08 -1.04
N GLY A 190 25.75 18.96 -0.43
CA GLY A 190 26.55 18.93 0.79
C GLY A 190 25.73 19.02 2.08
N ARG A 191 24.41 19.23 1.98
CA ARG A 191 23.50 19.17 3.14
C ARG A 191 23.51 17.79 3.73
N VAL A 192 23.54 17.69 5.05
CA VAL A 192 23.52 16.42 5.76
C VAL A 192 22.24 16.33 6.59
N ILE A 193 21.52 15.23 6.45
CA ILE A 193 20.34 14.88 7.24
C ILE A 193 20.72 13.75 8.19
N LYS A 194 20.33 13.87 9.46
CA LYS A 194 20.61 12.89 10.50
C LYS A 194 19.32 12.47 11.19
N ASN A 195 19.10 11.17 11.26
CA ASN A 195 18.03 10.54 12.03
C ASN A 195 18.59 10.07 13.36
N VAL A 196 18.01 10.55 14.46
CA VAL A 196 18.36 10.11 15.81
C VAL A 196 17.29 9.15 16.28
N LEU A 197 17.69 7.95 16.68
CA LEU A 197 16.79 6.93 17.21
C LEU A 197 16.85 6.92 18.74
N ASP A 198 15.72 6.63 19.39
CA ASP A 198 15.69 6.39 20.82
C ASP A 198 16.16 4.97 21.19
N ASN A 199 16.03 4.60 22.47
CA ASN A 199 16.45 3.28 22.97
C ASN A 199 15.59 2.12 22.45
N ASN A 200 14.39 2.39 21.93
CA ASN A 200 13.52 1.39 21.32
C ASN A 200 13.80 1.24 19.82
N GLY A 201 14.59 2.15 19.23
CA GLY A 201 14.88 2.20 17.81
C GLY A 201 13.92 3.09 17.01
N ASP A 202 13.01 3.79 17.69
CA ASP A 202 12.05 4.69 17.07
C ASP A 202 12.70 6.05 16.79
N LEU A 203 12.22 6.76 15.77
CA LEU A 203 12.77 8.07 15.40
C LEU A 203 12.44 9.12 16.49
N SER A 204 13.45 9.69 17.13
CA SER A 204 13.26 10.70 18.19
C SER A 204 13.53 12.13 17.73
N MET A 205 14.33 12.29 16.67
CA MET A 205 14.70 13.58 16.12
C MET A 205 15.23 13.46 14.70
N VAL A 206 14.89 14.43 13.85
CA VAL A 206 15.49 14.63 12.53
C VAL A 206 16.24 15.95 12.55
N GLN A 207 17.51 15.91 12.18
CA GLN A 207 18.38 17.08 12.17
C GLN A 207 18.97 17.32 10.78
N SER A 208 19.30 18.58 10.47
CA SER A 208 20.01 18.95 9.26
C SER A 208 21.16 19.91 9.55
N LYS A 209 22.26 19.80 8.82
CA LYS A 209 23.29 20.85 8.71
C LYS A 209 23.53 21.17 7.24
N LYS A 210 23.81 22.44 6.94
CA LYS A 210 24.05 22.91 5.57
C LYS A 210 25.23 22.20 4.91
N ASN A 211 26.30 21.95 5.67
CA ASN A 211 27.46 21.13 5.30
C ASN A 211 28.29 20.83 6.56
N SER A 212 29.46 20.21 6.40
CA SER A 212 30.36 19.82 7.49
C SER A 212 30.86 20.98 8.37
N SER A 213 30.80 22.23 7.91
CA SER A 213 31.25 23.41 8.66
C SER A 213 30.17 24.03 9.56
N TYR A 214 28.93 23.54 9.49
CA TYR A 214 27.80 24.05 10.28
C TYR A 214 27.36 23.05 11.36
N GLY A 215 26.80 23.56 12.46
CA GLY A 215 26.12 22.75 13.46
C GLY A 215 24.79 22.19 12.93
N TYR A 216 24.26 21.18 13.62
CA TYR A 216 22.94 20.63 13.33
C TYR A 216 21.83 21.56 13.84
N TRP A 217 20.79 21.68 13.03
CA TRP A 217 19.49 22.27 13.37
C TRP A 217 18.43 21.17 13.36
N ASN A 218 17.43 21.26 14.24
CA ASN A 218 16.37 20.26 14.32
C ASN A 218 15.26 20.59 13.32
N TYR A 219 14.92 19.65 12.44
CA TYR A 219 13.77 19.75 11.55
C TYR A 219 12.52 19.13 12.20
N ALA A 220 12.70 18.12 13.04
CA ALA A 220 11.65 17.59 13.89
C ALA A 220 12.26 16.98 15.15
N GLN A 221 11.57 17.07 16.28
CA GLN A 221 11.99 16.53 17.57
C GLN A 221 10.76 16.21 18.44
N ASN A 222 10.98 15.64 19.63
CA ASN A 222 9.93 15.35 20.61
C ASN A 222 8.82 14.46 20.03
N PHE A 223 9.20 13.46 19.23
CA PHE A 223 8.26 12.50 18.69
C PHE A 223 7.59 11.73 19.83
N THR A 224 6.28 11.54 19.71
CA THR A 224 5.52 10.61 20.54
C THR A 224 4.84 9.59 19.64
N TYR A 225 4.71 8.38 20.16
CA TYR A 225 4.17 7.24 19.42
C TYR A 225 2.99 6.64 20.17
N ASN A 226 2.04 6.04 19.44
CA ASN A 226 1.11 5.10 20.03
C ASN A 226 1.76 3.71 20.16
N ALA A 227 1.07 2.76 20.80
CA ALA A 227 1.59 1.40 21.01
C ALA A 227 1.83 0.60 19.70
N ALA A 228 1.30 1.06 18.56
CA ALA A 228 1.51 0.47 17.24
C ALA A 228 2.66 1.13 16.46
N GLY A 229 3.38 2.09 17.07
CA GLY A 229 4.49 2.79 16.42
C GLY A 229 4.07 3.92 15.48
N ALA A 230 2.80 4.32 15.45
CA ALA A 230 2.38 5.50 14.68
C ALA A 230 2.67 6.79 15.46
N VAL A 231 3.21 7.81 14.77
CA VAL A 231 3.51 9.13 15.35
C VAL A 231 2.21 9.81 15.75
N THR A 232 2.07 10.15 17.04
CA THR A 232 0.93 10.89 17.59
C THR A 232 1.20 12.38 17.75
N SER A 233 2.48 12.76 17.91
CA SER A 233 2.88 14.16 17.81
C SER A 233 4.37 14.31 17.52
N MET A 234 4.75 15.45 16.97
CA MET A 234 6.13 15.89 16.82
C MET A 234 6.19 17.42 16.85
N GLN A 235 7.29 17.97 17.36
CA GLN A 235 7.60 19.39 17.23
C GLN A 235 8.48 19.62 16.01
N LEU A 236 8.03 20.45 15.08
CA LEU A 236 8.76 20.85 13.89
C LEU A 236 9.87 21.86 14.21
N GLY A 237 10.85 21.98 13.32
CA GLY A 237 11.98 22.89 13.46
C GLY A 237 11.62 24.38 13.42
N ASN A 238 10.40 24.70 13.01
CA ASN A 238 9.79 26.03 13.08
C ASN A 238 8.91 26.23 14.34
N PHE A 239 9.08 25.37 15.34
CA PHE A 239 8.40 25.39 16.65
C PHE A 239 6.90 25.10 16.62
N LYS A 240 6.30 24.76 15.48
CA LYS A 240 4.94 24.23 15.43
C LYS A 240 4.88 22.78 15.86
N TRP A 241 3.71 22.35 16.30
CA TRP A 241 3.43 20.98 16.69
C TRP A 241 2.45 20.35 15.72
N GLU A 242 2.89 19.28 15.08
CA GLU A 242 2.01 18.40 14.32
C GLU A 242 1.50 17.31 15.26
N SER A 243 0.21 17.03 15.23
CA SER A 243 -0.42 16.01 16.06
C SER A 243 -1.45 15.20 15.29
N THR A 244 -1.51 13.91 15.59
CA THR A 244 -2.49 12.98 15.04
C THR A 244 -3.17 12.20 16.17
N VAL A 245 -4.50 12.22 16.16
CA VAL A 245 -5.32 11.38 17.04
C VAL A 245 -5.85 10.21 16.23
N PHE A 246 -5.75 9.01 16.81
CA PHE A 246 -6.22 7.78 16.18
C PHE A 246 -7.40 7.21 16.96
N ASN A 247 -8.32 6.54 16.26
CA ASN A 247 -9.29 5.65 16.91
C ASN A 247 -8.64 4.30 17.27
N SER A 248 -9.42 3.39 17.86
CA SER A 248 -8.98 2.03 18.22
C SER A 248 -8.58 1.15 17.02
N ARG A 249 -8.84 1.60 15.79
CA ARG A 249 -8.56 0.92 14.52
C ARG A 249 -7.34 1.51 13.83
N LEU A 250 -6.58 2.36 14.53
CA LEU A 250 -5.41 3.09 14.02
C LEU A 250 -5.73 4.00 12.82
N GLN A 251 -6.98 4.41 12.66
CA GLN A 251 -7.39 5.38 11.65
C GLN A 251 -7.24 6.80 12.22
N PRO A 252 -6.63 7.75 11.50
CA PRO A 252 -6.56 9.15 11.92
C PRO A 252 -7.96 9.76 12.02
N THR A 253 -8.37 10.21 13.20
CA THR A 253 -9.61 10.95 13.44
C THR A 253 -9.39 12.45 13.58
N GLN A 254 -8.15 12.87 13.84
CA GLN A 254 -7.74 14.26 13.81
C GLN A 254 -6.30 14.37 13.32
N ILE A 255 -6.01 15.33 12.45
CA ILE A 255 -4.67 15.82 12.15
C ILE A 255 -4.67 17.32 12.39
N ALA A 256 -3.71 17.84 13.15
CA ALA A 256 -3.66 19.25 13.51
C ALA A 256 -2.25 19.82 13.52
N LEU A 257 -2.18 21.13 13.28
CA LEU A 257 -0.99 21.96 13.44
C LEU A 257 -1.28 23.05 14.46
N GLY A 258 -0.40 23.20 15.45
CA GLY A 258 -0.59 24.17 16.54
C GLY A 258 0.68 24.85 17.04
N THR A 259 0.52 25.92 17.81
CA THR A 259 1.61 26.63 18.51
C THR A 259 2.13 25.89 19.74
N THR A 260 1.34 24.96 20.29
CA THR A 260 1.70 24.04 21.37
C THR A 260 1.27 22.63 21.02
N GLN A 261 1.78 21.62 21.73
CA GLN A 261 1.49 20.21 21.46
C GLN A 261 -0.01 19.86 21.44
N SER A 262 -0.83 20.57 22.22
CA SER A 262 -2.29 20.36 22.29
C SER A 262 -3.11 21.41 21.52
N ALA A 263 -2.45 22.43 20.97
CA ALA A 263 -3.13 23.46 20.19
C ALA A 263 -3.41 22.99 18.76
N TYR A 264 -4.42 23.60 18.15
CA TYR A 264 -4.86 23.38 16.78
C TYR A 264 -5.24 24.74 16.13
N ASP A 265 -4.52 25.78 16.55
CA ASP A 265 -4.74 27.18 16.21
C ASP A 265 -4.14 27.59 14.86
N VAL A 266 -3.58 26.63 14.10
CA VAL A 266 -3.03 26.86 12.75
C VAL A 266 -3.80 26.04 11.70
N LEU A 267 -3.99 24.74 11.94
CA LEU A 267 -4.80 23.85 11.11
C LEU A 267 -5.46 22.78 11.98
N LYS A 268 -6.72 22.45 11.69
CA LYS A 268 -7.37 21.26 12.25
C LYS A 268 -8.19 20.55 11.17
N LEU A 269 -7.91 19.26 11.00
CA LEU A 269 -8.67 18.33 10.17
C LEU A 269 -9.27 17.28 11.11
N ASN A 270 -10.58 17.06 11.05
CA ASN A 270 -11.24 15.97 11.77
C ASN A 270 -11.88 15.01 10.77
N TYR A 271 -11.84 13.72 11.05
CA TYR A 271 -12.40 12.68 10.21
C TYR A 271 -13.40 11.83 10.99
N ALA A 272 -14.54 11.55 10.36
CA ALA A 272 -15.52 10.59 10.84
C ALA A 272 -15.62 9.42 9.87
N TYR A 273 -15.53 8.21 10.40
CA TYR A 273 -15.65 6.95 9.65
C TYR A 273 -16.98 6.23 9.91
N ASN A 274 -17.81 6.79 10.80
CA ASN A 274 -19.07 6.20 11.25
C ASN A 274 -20.16 7.25 11.20
N SER A 275 -21.38 6.81 10.93
CA SER A 275 -22.56 7.61 11.18
C SER A 275 -22.70 7.88 12.68
N SER A 276 -23.22 9.05 13.04
CA SER A 276 -23.33 9.46 14.45
C SER A 276 -24.07 8.41 15.28
N GLY A 277 -23.38 7.85 16.29
CA GLY A 277 -23.92 6.83 17.20
C GLY A 277 -24.05 5.42 16.60
N GLN A 278 -23.49 5.18 15.41
CA GLN A 278 -23.51 3.88 14.74
C GLN A 278 -22.11 3.23 14.71
N ASN A 279 -22.08 1.91 14.56
CA ASN A 279 -20.87 1.11 14.40
C ASN A 279 -20.70 0.62 12.95
N ASP A 280 -20.87 1.52 11.99
CA ASP A 280 -20.81 1.30 10.53
C ASP A 280 -19.45 1.64 9.91
N ASN A 281 -18.38 1.59 10.71
CA ASN A 281 -17.02 1.86 10.24
C ASN A 281 -16.54 0.76 9.29
N ASN A 282 -16.57 1.06 7.98
CA ASN A 282 -16.01 0.22 6.93
C ASN A 282 -14.71 0.80 6.34
N SER A 283 -14.03 1.67 7.09
CA SER A 283 -12.82 2.41 6.69
C SER A 283 -13.00 3.48 5.62
N ASN A 284 -14.23 3.75 5.18
CA ASN A 284 -14.52 4.93 4.38
C ASN A 284 -14.63 6.17 5.28
N ILE A 285 -14.14 7.31 4.79
CA ILE A 285 -14.34 8.60 5.47
C ILE A 285 -15.73 9.08 5.08
N LEU A 286 -16.64 9.19 6.05
CA LEU A 286 -18.01 9.70 5.83
C LEU A 286 -18.08 11.23 5.96
N SER A 287 -17.15 11.83 6.71
CA SER A 287 -17.03 13.29 6.78
C SER A 287 -15.63 13.73 7.16
N GLN A 288 -15.23 14.87 6.60
CA GLN A 288 -14.05 15.63 6.98
C GLN A 288 -14.45 17.06 7.37
N THR A 289 -13.97 17.52 8.51
CA THR A 289 -14.12 18.92 8.96
C THR A 289 -12.78 19.64 8.92
N ILE A 290 -12.68 20.67 8.09
CA ILE A 290 -11.53 21.56 7.95
C ILE A 290 -11.83 22.83 8.75
N THR A 291 -11.03 23.12 9.78
CA THR A 291 -11.12 24.36 10.55
C THR A 291 -9.97 25.28 10.19
N VAL A 292 -10.32 26.42 9.61
CA VAL A 292 -9.39 27.52 9.32
C VAL A 292 -9.55 28.57 10.42
N PRO A 293 -8.51 28.87 11.20
CA PRO A 293 -8.58 29.86 12.28
C PRO A 293 -8.72 31.28 11.73
N THR A 294 -9.18 32.20 12.58
CA THR A 294 -9.12 33.65 12.31
C THR A 294 -7.67 34.10 12.23
N VAL A 295 -7.32 34.84 11.18
CA VAL A 295 -5.96 35.37 10.97
C VAL A 295 -6.02 36.89 10.98
N GLY A 296 -5.40 37.50 11.99
CA GLY A 296 -5.49 38.95 12.21
C GLY A 296 -6.94 39.39 12.43
N GLY A 297 -7.43 40.31 11.58
CA GLY A 297 -8.83 40.76 11.59
C GLY A 297 -9.78 39.95 10.71
N ASN A 298 -9.26 38.97 9.95
CA ASN A 298 -10.05 38.20 8.98
C ASN A 298 -10.64 36.96 9.64
N SER A 299 -11.97 36.89 9.67
CA SER A 299 -12.69 35.76 10.30
C SER A 299 -12.36 34.45 9.59
N GLY A 300 -11.95 33.45 10.38
CA GLY A 300 -11.80 32.08 9.90
C GLY A 300 -13.13 31.42 9.58
N PHE A 301 -13.09 30.17 9.14
CA PHE A 301 -14.28 29.41 8.79
C PHE A 301 -14.11 27.91 9.09
N THR A 302 -15.23 27.20 9.11
CA THR A 302 -15.25 25.73 9.13
C THR A 302 -15.91 25.21 7.87
N ALA A 303 -15.22 24.33 7.14
CA ALA A 303 -15.77 23.59 6.01
C ALA A 303 -16.02 22.15 6.44
N VAL A 304 -17.25 21.68 6.26
CA VAL A 304 -17.63 20.29 6.51
C VAL A 304 -17.88 19.62 5.18
N GLN A 305 -17.00 18.71 4.81
CA GLN A 305 -17.14 17.84 3.66
C GLN A 305 -17.82 16.54 4.11
N THR A 306 -18.82 16.08 3.35
CA THR A 306 -19.54 14.83 3.64
C THR A 306 -19.57 13.95 2.40
N TYR A 307 -19.47 12.64 2.63
CA TYR A 307 -19.28 11.65 1.61
C TYR A 307 -20.28 10.50 1.77
N SER A 308 -20.80 10.03 0.65
CA SER A 308 -21.56 8.77 0.58
C SER A 308 -20.84 7.81 -0.35
N TYR A 309 -21.13 6.52 -0.21
CA TYR A 309 -20.49 5.46 -1.00
C TYR A 309 -21.56 4.51 -1.51
N ASP A 310 -21.32 3.93 -2.67
CA ASP A 310 -22.15 2.82 -3.16
C ASP A 310 -21.77 1.50 -2.46
N SER A 311 -22.50 0.43 -2.78
CA SER A 311 -22.27 -0.90 -2.17
C SER A 311 -20.92 -1.53 -2.54
N LEU A 312 -20.20 -0.98 -3.52
CA LEU A 312 -18.86 -1.45 -3.89
C LEU A 312 -17.75 -0.60 -3.23
N ASN A 313 -18.13 0.29 -2.31
CA ASN A 313 -17.26 1.27 -1.65
C ASN A 313 -16.62 2.29 -2.59
N ARG A 314 -17.30 2.62 -3.69
CA ARG A 314 -16.92 3.72 -4.58
C ARG A 314 -17.62 4.99 -4.10
N ILE A 315 -16.94 6.12 -4.15
CA ILE A 315 -17.52 7.39 -3.69
C ILE A 315 -18.73 7.76 -4.56
N HIS A 316 -19.88 8.04 -3.96
CA HIS A 316 -21.13 8.31 -4.67
C HIS A 316 -21.48 9.81 -4.65
N ASP A 317 -21.53 10.43 -3.46
CA ASP A 317 -21.64 11.88 -3.33
C ASP A 317 -20.47 12.44 -2.54
N ALA A 318 -20.05 13.64 -2.90
CA ALA A 318 -19.21 14.51 -2.10
C ALA A 318 -19.85 15.90 -2.06
N LYS A 319 -19.89 16.56 -0.91
CA LYS A 319 -20.36 17.96 -0.81
C LYS A 319 -19.69 18.69 0.33
N GLU A 320 -19.62 20.01 0.22
CA GLU A 320 -19.06 20.88 1.27
C GLU A 320 -20.07 21.92 1.74
N ASN A 321 -20.19 22.06 3.05
CA ASN A 321 -20.98 23.09 3.71
C ASN A 321 -20.05 23.98 4.55
N ILE A 322 -20.11 25.30 4.35
CA ILE A 322 -19.30 26.27 5.11
C ILE A 322 -20.12 26.80 6.29
N ASN A 323 -19.51 26.90 7.48
CA ASN A 323 -20.07 27.51 8.69
C ASN A 323 -21.47 27.00 9.07
N ASN A 324 -21.70 25.69 8.90
CA ASN A 324 -22.99 25.01 9.14
C ASN A 324 -24.16 25.53 8.27
N ASN A 325 -23.87 26.22 7.15
CA ASN A 325 -24.90 26.54 6.16
C ASN A 325 -25.48 25.25 5.58
N SER A 326 -26.81 25.13 5.51
CA SER A 326 -27.48 23.96 4.95
C SER A 326 -27.33 23.81 3.44
N THR A 327 -27.06 24.91 2.73
CA THR A 327 -26.79 24.89 1.29
C THR A 327 -25.31 24.56 1.06
N PRO A 328 -24.99 23.51 0.29
CA PRO A 328 -23.60 23.19 -0.01
C PRO A 328 -22.98 24.26 -0.93
N GLU A 329 -21.74 24.64 -0.64
CA GLU A 329 -20.92 25.53 -1.48
C GLU A 329 -20.56 24.84 -2.80
N TRP A 330 -20.31 23.53 -2.75
CA TRP A 330 -20.20 22.66 -3.91
C TRP A 330 -20.72 21.27 -3.58
N LYS A 331 -21.16 20.56 -4.61
CA LYS A 331 -21.58 19.15 -4.54
C LYS A 331 -21.11 18.41 -5.80
N GLN A 332 -20.65 17.18 -5.68
CA GLN A 332 -20.38 16.27 -6.80
C GLN A 332 -21.15 14.97 -6.57
N THR A 333 -21.86 14.50 -7.58
CA THR A 333 -22.47 13.16 -7.59
C THR A 333 -21.84 12.36 -8.71
N PHE A 334 -21.37 11.16 -8.38
CA PHE A 334 -20.60 10.28 -9.26
C PHE A 334 -21.43 9.07 -9.66
N VAL A 335 -21.34 8.71 -10.93
CA VAL A 335 -21.92 7.48 -11.49
C VAL A 335 -20.83 6.64 -12.13
N TYR A 336 -21.03 5.33 -12.12
CA TYR A 336 -20.06 4.36 -12.59
C TYR A 336 -20.72 3.36 -13.50
N ASP A 337 -20.08 3.06 -14.63
CA ASP A 337 -20.45 1.89 -15.43
C ASP A 337 -19.99 0.58 -14.76
N ARG A 338 -20.30 -0.55 -15.39
CA ARG A 338 -19.91 -1.88 -14.90
C ARG A 338 -18.40 -2.12 -14.83
N PHE A 339 -17.59 -1.30 -15.48
CA PHE A 339 -16.13 -1.39 -15.51
C PHE A 339 -15.49 -0.42 -14.52
N GLY A 340 -16.29 0.32 -13.75
CA GLY A 340 -15.79 1.32 -12.82
C GLY A 340 -15.31 2.60 -13.50
N ASN A 341 -15.69 2.87 -14.75
CA ASN A 341 -15.45 4.17 -15.36
C ASN A 341 -16.35 5.21 -14.68
N ARG A 342 -15.73 6.21 -14.06
CA ARG A 342 -16.41 7.31 -13.37
C ARG A 342 -16.87 8.39 -14.36
N THR A 343 -18.11 8.83 -14.20
CA THR A 343 -18.63 10.09 -14.78
C THR A 343 -19.43 10.84 -13.71
N PHE A 344 -19.78 12.10 -13.98
CA PHE A 344 -20.65 12.89 -13.11
C PHE A 344 -22.11 12.71 -13.49
N ASP A 345 -22.99 12.65 -12.49
CA ASP A 345 -24.43 12.76 -12.69
C ASP A 345 -24.79 14.22 -12.99
N GLU A 346 -25.22 14.48 -14.22
CA GLU A 346 -25.67 15.79 -14.68
C GLU A 346 -27.17 16.04 -14.46
N GLY A 347 -27.91 15.06 -13.92
CA GLY A 347 -29.36 15.08 -13.87
C GLY A 347 -30.01 14.78 -15.23
N GLY A 348 -31.29 14.39 -15.22
CA GLY A 348 -32.04 14.08 -16.44
C GLY A 348 -32.35 15.31 -17.30
N SER A 349 -32.48 15.10 -18.61
CA SER A 349 -32.95 16.10 -19.60
C SER A 349 -34.35 16.61 -19.23
N GLY A 350 -34.43 17.69 -18.44
CA GLY A 350 -35.72 18.17 -17.93
C GLY A 350 -35.70 19.39 -17.01
N GLY A 351 -34.61 20.15 -16.95
CA GLY A 351 -34.60 21.47 -16.30
C GLY A 351 -34.55 21.50 -14.76
N SER A 352 -34.16 20.41 -14.10
CA SER A 352 -33.71 20.49 -12.70
C SER A 352 -32.20 20.72 -12.68
N TYR A 353 -31.81 21.87 -12.12
CA TYR A 353 -30.44 22.38 -11.99
C TYR A 353 -29.40 21.30 -11.72
N LEU A 354 -28.27 21.36 -12.44
CA LEU A 354 -27.08 20.54 -12.20
C LEU A 354 -26.76 20.51 -10.71
N THR A 355 -26.92 19.33 -10.08
CA THR A 355 -26.58 19.14 -8.67
C THR A 355 -25.08 18.93 -8.47
N THR A 356 -24.31 18.91 -9.56
CA THR A 356 -22.88 18.64 -9.59
C THR A 356 -22.10 19.89 -10.03
N THR A 357 -21.27 20.42 -9.14
CA THR A 357 -20.25 21.43 -9.39
C THR A 357 -19.11 20.79 -10.17
N LEU A 358 -19.07 21.08 -11.47
CA LEU A 358 -17.92 20.78 -12.33
C LEU A 358 -16.84 21.86 -12.12
N THR A 359 -15.57 21.46 -12.28
CA THR A 359 -14.38 22.22 -11.88
C THR A 359 -14.20 23.57 -12.60
N ARG A 360 -13.18 24.34 -12.15
CA ARG A 360 -12.80 25.67 -12.67
C ARG A 360 -12.77 25.72 -14.22
N GLY A 361 -13.59 26.59 -14.81
CA GLY A 361 -13.72 26.76 -16.27
C GLY A 361 -15.15 26.70 -16.80
N CYS A 362 -16.09 26.24 -15.98
CA CYS A 362 -17.52 26.28 -16.27
C CYS A 362 -18.08 27.70 -16.06
N SER A 363 -18.65 28.31 -17.11
CA SER A 363 -19.28 29.63 -17.01
C SER A 363 -20.80 29.50 -16.83
N TYR A 364 -21.33 30.19 -15.83
CA TYR A 364 -22.76 30.45 -15.70
C TYR A 364 -23.17 31.48 -16.77
N SER A 365 -24.07 31.12 -17.68
CA SER A 365 -24.75 32.08 -18.55
C SER A 365 -26.20 32.22 -18.09
N ALA A 366 -26.58 33.41 -17.64
CA ALA A 366 -27.97 33.73 -17.28
C ALA A 366 -28.97 33.63 -18.46
N TYR A 367 -28.47 33.43 -19.69
CA TYR A 367 -29.27 33.36 -20.91
C TYR A 367 -29.28 31.97 -21.59
N SER A 368 -28.62 30.97 -21.01
CA SER A 368 -28.70 29.58 -21.48
C SER A 368 -28.76 28.65 -20.26
N PRO A 369 -29.87 27.93 -20.02
CA PRO A 369 -30.05 27.09 -18.82
C PRO A 369 -29.16 25.83 -18.79
N ASN A 370 -28.32 25.61 -19.80
CA ASN A 370 -27.30 24.57 -19.79
C ASN A 370 -25.98 25.19 -19.32
N TYR A 371 -25.42 24.73 -18.20
CA TYR A 371 -24.02 25.05 -17.89
C TYR A 371 -23.17 24.69 -19.10
N VAL A 372 -22.45 25.66 -19.66
CA VAL A 372 -21.52 25.41 -20.75
C VAL A 372 -20.19 25.00 -20.11
N CYS A 373 -20.14 23.78 -19.60
CA CYS A 373 -18.87 23.09 -19.37
C CYS A 373 -18.51 22.36 -20.66
N ASP A 374 -17.26 22.46 -21.09
CA ASP A 374 -16.74 21.61 -22.15
C ASP A 374 -16.77 20.15 -21.65
N LYS A 375 -17.78 19.39 -22.08
CA LYS A 375 -18.00 18.01 -21.62
C LYS A 375 -16.80 17.13 -21.90
N LYS A 376 -16.08 17.36 -23.00
CA LYS A 376 -14.87 16.61 -23.33
C LYS A 376 -13.83 16.73 -22.21
N LYS A 377 -13.72 17.90 -21.58
CA LYS A 377 -12.71 18.17 -20.55
C LYS A 377 -13.10 17.72 -19.15
N PHE A 378 -14.38 17.81 -18.80
CA PHE A 378 -14.81 17.65 -17.40
C PHE A 378 -15.74 16.47 -17.14
N ASN A 379 -16.49 16.00 -18.15
CA ASN A 379 -17.37 14.84 -17.99
C ASN A 379 -17.49 14.03 -19.30
N PRO A 380 -16.37 13.50 -19.83
CA PRO A 380 -16.39 12.83 -21.12
C PRO A 380 -17.10 11.48 -21.06
N THR A 381 -17.67 11.06 -22.20
CA THR A 381 -18.16 9.70 -22.41
C THR A 381 -17.00 8.71 -22.51
N ILE A 382 -17.13 7.57 -21.84
CA ILE A 382 -16.10 6.52 -21.80
C ILE A 382 -16.61 5.28 -22.54
N SER A 383 -15.73 4.68 -23.33
CA SER A 383 -16.02 3.51 -24.15
C SER A 383 -16.11 2.26 -23.28
N ALA A 384 -17.28 1.62 -23.27
CA ALA A 384 -17.50 0.32 -22.64
C ALA A 384 -16.64 -0.81 -23.23
N SER A 385 -16.09 -0.63 -24.44
CA SER A 385 -15.30 -1.67 -25.10
C SER A 385 -13.86 -1.76 -24.58
N ASN A 386 -13.28 -0.65 -24.13
CA ASN A 386 -11.86 -0.55 -23.81
C ASN A 386 -11.52 0.49 -22.73
N ASN A 387 -12.50 0.99 -22.00
CA ASN A 387 -12.32 1.98 -20.94
C ASN A 387 -11.59 3.26 -21.39
N GLN A 388 -11.46 3.55 -22.70
CA GLN A 388 -10.86 4.78 -23.19
C GLN A 388 -11.92 5.88 -23.33
N ILE A 389 -11.50 7.14 -23.30
CA ILE A 389 -12.41 8.25 -23.58
C ILE A 389 -12.85 8.16 -25.04
N VAL A 390 -14.16 8.27 -25.29
CA VAL A 390 -14.72 8.18 -26.65
C VAL A 390 -14.23 9.36 -27.49
N LYS A 391 -13.88 9.10 -28.76
CA LYS A 391 -13.58 10.15 -29.74
C LYS A 391 -14.88 10.78 -30.24
N ASP A 392 -14.87 12.08 -30.55
CA ASP A 392 -15.99 12.78 -31.18
C ASP A 392 -17.33 12.59 -30.44
N GLN A 393 -17.39 13.07 -29.19
CA GLN A 393 -18.51 12.80 -28.27
C GLN A 393 -19.74 13.69 -28.51
N ASP A 394 -19.56 14.79 -29.22
CA ASP A 394 -20.55 15.82 -29.48
C ASP A 394 -20.81 16.06 -30.98
N GLY A 395 -20.20 15.27 -31.85
CA GLY A 395 -20.26 15.45 -33.31
C GLY A 395 -19.31 16.53 -33.83
N ASP A 396 -18.48 17.11 -32.96
CA ASP A 396 -17.38 18.00 -33.31
C ASP A 396 -16.04 17.28 -33.15
N SER A 397 -15.40 16.93 -34.27
CA SER A 397 -14.08 16.28 -34.25
C SER A 397 -12.90 17.17 -33.78
N THR A 398 -13.14 18.44 -33.44
CA THR A 398 -12.07 19.33 -32.98
C THR A 398 -11.71 19.08 -31.52
N ASN A 399 -10.40 19.10 -31.23
CA ASN A 399 -9.83 18.85 -29.91
C ASN A 399 -10.46 17.64 -29.19
N ASP A 400 -10.48 16.48 -29.85
CA ASP A 400 -10.85 15.23 -29.22
C ASP A 400 -9.67 14.51 -28.58
N TYR A 401 -10.01 13.55 -27.71
CA TYR A 401 -9.02 12.58 -27.24
C TYR A 401 -8.62 11.62 -28.35
N ASP A 402 -7.31 11.39 -28.45
CA ASP A 402 -6.77 10.32 -29.28
C ASP A 402 -5.92 9.39 -28.42
N PHE A 403 -5.84 8.12 -28.84
CA PHE A 403 -5.06 7.09 -28.17
C PHE A 403 -4.19 6.36 -29.20
N ASP A 404 -2.98 5.96 -28.81
CA ASP A 404 -2.20 5.00 -29.59
C ASP A 404 -2.68 3.56 -29.35
N ASN A 405 -2.09 2.60 -30.08
CA ASN A 405 -2.48 1.19 -29.98
C ASN A 405 -2.17 0.56 -28.61
N ALA A 406 -1.24 1.13 -27.83
CA ALA A 406 -0.98 0.68 -26.47
C ALA A 406 -1.93 1.33 -25.45
N GLY A 407 -2.78 2.26 -25.87
CA GLY A 407 -3.76 2.91 -25.01
C GLY A 407 -3.24 4.16 -24.28
N ASN A 408 -2.16 4.76 -24.76
CA ASN A 408 -1.70 6.05 -24.25
C ASN A 408 -2.50 7.20 -24.87
N THR A 409 -2.91 8.20 -24.06
CA THR A 409 -3.57 9.40 -24.57
C THR A 409 -2.61 10.24 -25.41
N THR A 410 -2.72 10.24 -26.73
CA THR A 410 -1.86 11.01 -27.65
C THR A 410 -2.40 12.41 -27.95
N LYS A 411 -3.66 12.69 -27.63
CA LYS A 411 -4.26 14.02 -27.69
C LYS A 411 -5.30 14.20 -26.58
N SER A 412 -5.42 15.40 -26.00
CA SER A 412 -6.48 15.74 -25.04
C SER A 412 -7.48 16.74 -25.61
N ALA A 413 -8.57 16.93 -24.85
CA ALA A 413 -9.59 17.93 -25.16
C ALA A 413 -9.10 19.40 -25.09
N ASP A 414 -7.94 19.66 -24.49
CA ASP A 414 -7.30 20.97 -24.55
C ASP A 414 -6.57 21.22 -25.88
N GLY A 415 -6.57 20.25 -26.79
CA GLY A 415 -5.82 20.28 -28.04
C GLY A 415 -4.34 19.98 -27.87
N ASN A 416 -3.91 19.57 -26.68
CA ASN A 416 -2.53 19.16 -26.42
C ASN A 416 -2.27 17.77 -27.03
N THR A 417 -1.10 17.60 -27.63
CA THR A 417 -0.62 16.30 -28.15
C THR A 417 0.52 15.78 -27.30
N PHE A 418 0.53 14.48 -27.02
CA PHE A 418 1.51 13.82 -26.16
C PHE A 418 2.29 12.77 -26.94
N ILE A 419 3.60 12.73 -26.70
CA ILE A 419 4.52 11.79 -27.33
C ILE A 419 5.08 10.89 -26.23
N TYR A 420 5.11 9.57 -26.51
CA TYR A 420 5.54 8.55 -25.56
C TYR A 420 6.77 7.79 -26.06
N ASP A 421 7.58 7.31 -25.13
CA ASP A 421 8.65 6.36 -25.42
C ASP A 421 8.15 4.90 -25.46
N GLY A 422 9.06 3.97 -25.74
CA GLY A 422 8.86 2.54 -25.80
C GLY A 422 8.47 1.89 -24.46
N GLU A 423 8.64 2.59 -23.34
CA GLU A 423 8.15 2.19 -22.01
C GLU A 423 6.81 2.85 -21.64
N ASN A 424 6.15 3.52 -22.59
CA ASN A 424 4.89 4.26 -22.41
C ASN A 424 5.02 5.47 -21.46
N LYS A 425 6.22 6.06 -21.35
CA LYS A 425 6.44 7.31 -20.60
C LYS A 425 6.23 8.52 -21.51
N GLN A 426 5.50 9.52 -21.02
CA GLN A 426 5.33 10.80 -21.72
C GLN A 426 6.66 11.54 -21.79
N ILE A 427 7.22 11.73 -22.98
CA ILE A 427 8.52 12.40 -23.18
C ILE A 427 8.39 13.82 -23.74
N GLU A 428 7.26 14.16 -24.35
CA GLU A 428 7.00 15.51 -24.86
C GLU A 428 5.49 15.79 -24.90
N VAL A 429 5.12 17.03 -24.60
CA VAL A 429 3.77 17.56 -24.79
C VAL A 429 3.83 18.84 -25.61
N LYS A 430 2.91 18.99 -26.56
CA LYS A 430 2.77 20.17 -27.42
C LYS A 430 1.34 20.68 -27.39
N ASN A 431 1.15 21.97 -27.59
CA ASN A 431 -0.18 22.55 -27.76
C ASN A 431 -0.73 22.32 -29.18
N SER A 432 -1.96 22.79 -29.42
CA SER A 432 -2.63 22.71 -30.73
C SER A 432 -1.91 23.46 -31.86
N SER A 433 -1.01 24.39 -31.53
CA SER A 433 -0.13 25.10 -32.49
C SER A 433 1.22 24.39 -32.70
N ASN A 434 1.36 23.14 -32.23
CA ASN A 434 2.58 22.33 -32.30
C ASN A 434 3.79 22.95 -31.58
N VAL A 435 3.54 23.82 -30.61
CA VAL A 435 4.58 24.39 -29.73
C VAL A 435 4.77 23.47 -28.54
N THR A 436 6.01 23.06 -28.26
CA THR A 436 6.36 22.27 -27.08
C THR A 436 6.04 23.04 -25.81
N LEU A 437 5.19 22.44 -24.97
CA LEU A 437 4.88 22.93 -23.62
C LEU A 437 5.83 22.33 -22.58
N GLY A 438 6.22 21.06 -22.78
CA GLY A 438 7.13 20.35 -21.88
C GLY A 438 7.84 19.16 -22.51
N LYS A 439 9.01 18.81 -21.97
CA LYS A 439 9.82 17.63 -22.31
C LYS A 439 10.30 16.93 -21.05
N TYR A 440 10.35 15.61 -21.09
CA TYR A 440 10.65 14.79 -19.92
C TYR A 440 11.65 13.69 -20.28
N TRP A 441 12.54 13.39 -19.34
CA TRP A 441 13.58 12.37 -19.51
C TRP A 441 13.61 11.44 -18.31
N TYR A 442 13.73 10.16 -18.60
CA TYR A 442 13.68 9.08 -17.62
C TYR A 442 15.01 8.32 -17.57
N ASP A 443 15.43 7.92 -16.37
CA ASP A 443 16.59 7.05 -16.20
C ASP A 443 16.29 5.59 -16.60
N GLY A 444 17.30 4.73 -16.50
CA GLY A 444 17.15 3.31 -16.82
C GLY A 444 16.18 2.54 -15.91
N ASP A 445 15.78 3.11 -14.78
CA ASP A 445 14.78 2.56 -13.86
C ASP A 445 13.38 3.16 -14.08
N GLY A 446 13.24 4.10 -15.01
CA GLY A 446 11.98 4.77 -15.35
C GLY A 446 11.60 5.93 -14.44
N LYS A 447 12.54 6.48 -13.64
CA LYS A 447 12.32 7.69 -12.83
C LYS A 447 12.57 8.94 -13.67
N ARG A 448 11.73 9.98 -13.51
CA ARG A 448 11.92 11.26 -14.21
C ARG A 448 13.12 11.99 -13.63
N VAL A 449 14.23 12.04 -14.35
CA VAL A 449 15.50 12.66 -13.90
C VAL A 449 15.72 14.05 -14.45
N LYS A 450 14.97 14.44 -15.50
CA LYS A 450 15.00 15.79 -16.05
C LYS A 450 13.66 16.18 -16.66
N LYS A 451 13.33 17.46 -16.59
CA LYS A 451 12.17 18.09 -17.20
C LYS A 451 12.54 19.46 -17.76
N ILE A 452 11.96 19.82 -18.90
CA ILE A 452 11.82 21.20 -19.37
C ILE A 452 10.32 21.48 -19.40
N GLY A 453 9.87 22.55 -18.75
CA GLY A 453 8.45 22.91 -18.67
C GLY A 453 8.27 24.32 -18.14
N LEU A 454 7.27 24.52 -17.29
CA LEU A 454 7.00 25.81 -16.67
C LEU A 454 7.16 25.76 -15.15
N ARG A 455 7.54 26.92 -14.59
CA ARG A 455 7.38 27.28 -13.19
C ARG A 455 7.00 28.75 -13.09
N ASN A 456 5.88 29.05 -12.43
CA ASN A 456 5.33 30.41 -12.31
C ASN A 456 5.18 31.09 -13.68
N ASN A 457 4.68 30.33 -14.66
CA ASN A 457 4.52 30.71 -16.07
C ASN A 457 5.84 31.12 -16.77
N GLN A 458 6.99 30.74 -16.21
CA GLN A 458 8.32 30.94 -16.81
C GLN A 458 8.93 29.61 -17.24
N ALA A 459 9.69 29.61 -18.33
CA ALA A 459 10.39 28.42 -18.78
C ALA A 459 11.39 27.92 -17.72
N GLU A 460 11.32 26.64 -17.41
CA GLU A 460 12.15 26.00 -16.40
C GLU A 460 12.76 24.72 -16.93
N GLU A 461 14.06 24.53 -16.66
CA GLU A 461 14.74 23.26 -16.80
C GLU A 461 15.13 22.74 -15.41
N THR A 462 14.73 21.52 -15.09
CA THR A 462 14.89 20.92 -13.76
C THR A 462 15.54 19.54 -13.88
N ILE A 463 16.55 19.26 -13.05
CA ILE A 463 17.07 17.92 -12.79
C ILE A 463 16.57 17.44 -11.43
N PHE A 464 16.07 16.21 -11.42
CA PHE A 464 15.64 15.49 -10.22
C PHE A 464 16.69 14.45 -9.85
N VAL A 465 17.10 14.42 -8.58
CA VAL A 465 18.14 13.52 -8.09
C VAL A 465 17.58 12.54 -7.10
N TYR A 466 17.86 11.26 -7.33
CA TYR A 466 17.41 10.18 -6.49
C TYR A 466 18.56 9.60 -5.67
N ASP A 467 18.25 9.22 -4.43
CA ASP A 467 19.18 8.47 -3.59
C ASP A 467 19.15 6.97 -3.93
N ALA A 468 19.96 6.19 -3.19
CA ALA A 468 20.11 4.76 -3.43
C ALA A 468 18.83 3.96 -3.13
N SER A 469 17.88 4.50 -2.35
CA SER A 469 16.57 3.88 -2.14
C SER A 469 15.51 4.36 -3.14
N GLY A 470 15.89 5.23 -4.09
CA GLY A 470 14.99 5.74 -5.12
C GLY A 470 14.13 6.92 -4.67
N ARG A 471 14.42 7.55 -3.54
CA ARG A 471 13.73 8.76 -3.08
C ARG A 471 14.38 9.99 -3.68
N MET A 472 13.57 10.96 -4.12
CA MET A 472 14.07 12.24 -4.61
C MET A 472 14.62 13.07 -3.45
N VAL A 473 15.89 13.48 -3.54
CA VAL A 473 16.60 14.19 -2.46
C VAL A 473 17.07 15.59 -2.85
N ALA A 474 17.07 15.91 -4.15
CA ALA A 474 17.41 17.24 -4.63
C ALA A 474 16.75 17.54 -5.97
N GLU A 475 16.44 18.82 -6.17
CA GLU A 475 16.08 19.42 -7.46
C GLU A 475 17.12 20.49 -7.80
N TYR A 476 17.52 20.55 -9.07
CA TYR A 476 18.35 21.60 -9.62
C TYR A 476 17.59 22.27 -10.74
N SER A 477 17.18 23.52 -10.53
CA SER A 477 16.32 24.26 -11.45
C SER A 477 17.04 25.51 -12.00
N THR A 478 16.69 25.92 -13.22
CA THR A 478 17.06 27.25 -13.76
C THR A 478 16.23 28.39 -13.16
N GLN A 479 15.08 28.09 -12.56
CA GLN A 479 14.23 29.01 -11.82
C GLN A 479 14.52 28.86 -10.32
N LEU A 480 15.56 29.55 -9.85
CA LEU A 480 15.99 29.50 -8.46
C LEU A 480 15.20 30.46 -7.58
N ALA A 481 14.84 30.01 -6.38
CA ALA A 481 14.35 30.92 -5.34
C ALA A 481 15.46 31.95 -5.01
N PRO A 482 15.12 33.25 -4.87
CA PRO A 482 16.10 34.29 -4.61
C PRO A 482 16.78 34.12 -3.25
N THR A 483 16.08 33.51 -2.29
CA THR A 483 16.51 33.24 -0.92
C THR A 483 16.33 31.75 -0.60
N PRO A 484 17.36 31.06 -0.09
CA PRO A 484 17.20 29.69 0.39
C PRO A 484 16.34 29.68 1.66
N GLU A 485 15.20 29.00 1.59
CA GLU A 485 14.20 28.93 2.66
C GLU A 485 13.89 27.47 3.02
N VAL A 486 13.26 27.25 4.18
CA VAL A 486 12.79 25.92 4.60
C VAL A 486 11.29 25.96 4.73
N SER A 487 10.60 25.15 3.93
CA SER A 487 9.15 24.97 4.04
C SER A 487 8.84 23.67 4.76
N TYR A 488 7.92 23.75 5.73
CA TYR A 488 7.34 22.61 6.41
C TYR A 488 5.94 22.38 5.88
N LEU A 489 5.72 21.20 5.30
CA LEU A 489 4.45 20.79 4.71
C LEU A 489 3.72 19.90 5.73
N THR A 490 2.57 20.36 6.23
CA THR A 490 1.70 19.50 7.05
C THR A 490 0.62 18.91 6.15
N ASN A 491 0.58 17.58 6.15
CA ASN A 491 -0.22 16.80 5.23
C ASN A 491 -1.54 16.32 5.84
N ASP A 492 -2.51 15.93 5.01
CA ASP A 492 -3.67 15.16 5.44
C ASP A 492 -3.40 13.65 5.51
N ASN A 493 -4.46 12.86 5.76
CA ASN A 493 -4.38 11.41 5.87
C ASN A 493 -3.95 10.71 4.56
N LEU A 494 -3.97 11.41 3.43
CA LEU A 494 -3.50 10.91 2.13
C LEU A 494 -2.03 11.27 1.85
N GLY A 495 -1.40 12.06 2.72
CA GLY A 495 -0.10 12.65 2.42
C GLY A 495 -0.19 13.85 1.48
N THR A 496 -1.38 14.44 1.31
CA THR A 496 -1.56 15.68 0.53
C THR A 496 -1.18 16.88 1.38
N PRO A 497 -0.26 17.77 0.95
CA PRO A 497 0.03 19.01 1.65
C PRO A 497 -1.21 19.90 1.75
N ARG A 498 -1.58 20.29 2.98
CA ARG A 498 -2.74 21.15 3.27
C ARG A 498 -2.35 22.53 3.74
N ILE A 499 -1.20 22.64 4.39
CA ILE A 499 -0.67 23.91 4.83
C ILE A 499 0.85 23.89 4.78
N ASN A 500 1.40 25.00 4.31
CA ASN A 500 2.82 25.23 4.23
C ASN A 500 3.20 26.32 5.23
N THR A 501 4.26 26.08 5.99
CA THR A 501 4.81 27.05 6.93
C THR A 501 6.30 27.28 6.68
N ASP A 502 6.76 28.52 6.85
CA ASP A 502 8.18 28.86 6.73
C ASP A 502 8.99 28.39 7.96
N GLU A 503 10.29 28.69 7.98
CA GLU A 503 11.18 28.39 9.10
C GLU A 503 10.82 29.10 10.42
N ASN A 504 10.00 30.15 10.37
CA ASN A 504 9.53 30.91 11.52
C ASN A 504 8.13 30.47 11.99
N GLY A 505 7.50 29.54 11.26
CA GLY A 505 6.17 29.03 11.56
C GLY A 505 5.04 29.94 11.08
N ALA A 506 5.31 30.88 10.18
CA ALA A 506 4.30 31.66 9.49
C ALA A 506 3.69 30.82 8.36
N VAL A 507 2.37 30.95 8.15
CA VAL A 507 1.66 30.25 7.07
C VAL A 507 1.98 30.94 5.76
N THR A 508 2.57 30.20 4.82
CA THR A 508 2.88 30.71 3.47
C THR A 508 1.75 30.39 2.50
N ALA A 509 1.16 29.21 2.61
CA ALA A 509 0.07 28.76 1.73
C ALA A 509 -0.84 27.71 2.40
N ARG A 510 -2.04 27.57 1.86
CA ARG A 510 -3.08 26.60 2.24
C ARG A 510 -3.70 26.04 0.97
N HIS A 511 -3.96 24.74 0.98
CA HIS A 511 -4.60 24.03 -0.12
C HIS A 511 -5.68 23.09 0.40
N ASP A 512 -6.84 23.14 -0.26
CA ASP A 512 -7.96 22.23 -0.03
C ASP A 512 -8.36 21.60 -1.35
N TYR A 513 -8.76 20.33 -1.31
CA TYR A 513 -9.00 19.53 -2.51
C TYR A 513 -10.38 18.88 -2.48
N MET A 514 -10.95 18.72 -3.67
CA MET A 514 -12.07 17.81 -3.94
C MET A 514 -11.57 16.36 -3.88
N SER A 515 -12.50 15.40 -3.91
CA SER A 515 -12.20 13.99 -3.65
C SER A 515 -11.16 13.40 -4.61
N PHE A 516 -11.08 13.86 -5.86
CA PHE A 516 -10.14 13.36 -6.86
C PHE A 516 -8.94 14.31 -7.09
N GLY A 517 -8.73 15.28 -6.21
CA GLY A 517 -7.51 16.10 -6.19
C GLY A 517 -7.59 17.42 -6.94
N GLU A 518 -8.79 17.83 -7.40
CA GLU A 518 -8.99 19.19 -7.88
C GLU A 518 -8.94 20.18 -6.73
N GLU A 519 -8.20 21.27 -6.89
CA GLU A 519 -8.10 22.29 -5.85
C GLU A 519 -9.40 23.10 -5.74
N ILE A 520 -9.86 23.31 -4.50
CA ILE A 520 -11.10 24.02 -4.20
C ILE A 520 -10.86 25.53 -4.18
N SER A 521 -11.68 26.27 -4.94
CA SER A 521 -11.69 27.73 -4.94
C SER A 521 -13.11 28.23 -4.64
N THR A 522 -13.30 28.77 -3.44
CA THR A 522 -14.58 29.34 -2.96
C THR A 522 -14.33 30.72 -2.37
N SER A 523 -15.40 31.51 -2.19
CA SER A 523 -15.28 32.90 -1.71
C SER A 523 -14.61 33.05 -0.33
N GLN A 524 -14.63 32.00 0.49
CA GLN A 524 -14.04 32.00 1.83
C GLN A 524 -12.55 31.63 1.85
N ARG A 525 -12.03 31.03 0.77
CA ARG A 525 -10.61 30.66 0.64
C ARG A 525 -9.82 31.83 0.07
N THR A 526 -9.55 32.83 0.91
CA THR A 526 -8.88 34.08 0.51
C THR A 526 -7.38 34.09 0.85
N GLY A 527 -6.62 34.94 0.17
CA GLY A 527 -5.18 35.11 0.41
C GLY A 527 -4.88 35.61 1.83
N GLU A 528 -5.75 36.42 2.44
CA GLU A 528 -5.60 36.90 3.82
C GLU A 528 -5.71 35.78 4.88
N LEU A 529 -6.38 34.67 4.54
CA LEU A 529 -6.42 33.47 5.37
C LEU A 529 -5.29 32.48 5.04
N GLY A 530 -4.42 32.83 4.10
CA GLY A 530 -3.27 32.04 3.69
C GLY A 530 -3.51 31.15 2.48
N TYR A 531 -4.61 31.28 1.74
CA TYR A 531 -4.81 30.60 0.45
C TYR A 531 -4.09 31.35 -0.67
N ASN A 532 -2.76 31.34 -0.61
CA ASN A 532 -1.88 31.98 -1.59
C ASN A 532 -1.30 30.92 -2.54
N SER A 533 -0.84 31.36 -3.71
CA SER A 533 0.02 30.53 -4.56
C SER A 533 1.36 30.28 -3.88
N ASP A 534 1.94 29.10 -4.11
CA ASP A 534 3.31 28.78 -3.70
C ASP A 534 4.07 27.99 -4.77
N ASP A 535 5.33 27.70 -4.43
CA ASP A 535 6.29 26.99 -5.29
C ASP A 535 6.38 25.49 -4.96
N VAL A 536 5.50 24.95 -4.12
CA VAL A 536 5.49 23.55 -3.72
C VAL A 536 4.86 22.72 -4.82
N ARG A 537 5.68 21.95 -5.54
CA ARG A 537 5.18 21.07 -6.61
C ARG A 537 4.37 19.88 -6.11
N LYS A 538 4.57 19.50 -4.84
CA LYS A 538 3.89 18.35 -4.22
C LYS A 538 2.47 18.75 -3.86
N GLN A 539 1.51 18.15 -4.56
CA GLN A 539 0.08 18.50 -4.47
C GLN A 539 -0.68 17.25 -3.99
N PHE A 540 -1.82 16.93 -4.62
CA PHE A 540 -2.67 15.81 -4.26
C PHE A 540 -1.89 14.50 -4.10
N THR A 541 -1.96 13.90 -2.92
CA THR A 541 -1.27 12.64 -2.54
C THR A 541 0.25 12.66 -2.75
N SER A 542 0.88 13.84 -2.67
CA SER A 542 2.31 14.07 -2.91
C SER A 542 2.79 13.81 -4.34
N TYR A 543 1.88 13.75 -5.32
CA TYR A 543 2.27 13.83 -6.72
C TYR A 543 2.85 15.20 -7.08
N GLU A 544 3.70 15.22 -8.10
CA GLU A 544 4.25 16.46 -8.62
C GLU A 544 3.35 17.00 -9.74
N ARG A 545 2.77 18.19 -9.56
CA ARG A 545 1.94 18.81 -10.60
C ARG A 545 2.79 19.48 -11.67
N ASP A 546 2.54 19.15 -12.92
CA ASP A 546 3.16 19.77 -14.09
C ASP A 546 2.33 20.99 -14.53
N GLU A 547 2.80 22.20 -14.21
CA GLU A 547 2.11 23.47 -14.51
C GLU A 547 1.72 23.62 -15.99
N GLU A 548 2.55 23.11 -16.91
CA GLU A 548 2.31 23.21 -18.35
C GLU A 548 1.17 22.32 -18.88
N THR A 549 0.68 21.36 -18.08
CA THR A 549 -0.42 20.45 -18.45
C THR A 549 -1.53 20.34 -17.42
N ASP A 550 -1.30 20.76 -16.19
CA ASP A 550 -2.18 20.52 -15.03
C ASP A 550 -2.39 19.02 -14.72
N LEU A 551 -1.44 18.18 -15.15
CA LEU A 551 -1.38 16.75 -14.83
C LEU A 551 -0.42 16.50 -13.66
N ASP A 552 -0.73 15.47 -12.88
CA ASP A 552 0.07 15.05 -11.74
C ASP A 552 0.96 13.86 -12.10
N PHE A 553 2.27 14.00 -11.92
CA PHE A 553 3.22 12.93 -12.17
C PHE A 553 3.24 11.93 -11.02
N ALA A 554 2.64 10.77 -11.26
CA ALA A 554 2.57 9.64 -10.34
C ALA A 554 3.71 8.64 -10.56
N GLN A 555 4.87 9.05 -11.06
CA GLN A 555 6.01 8.20 -11.44
C GLN A 555 5.76 7.30 -12.66
N ALA A 556 4.86 6.32 -12.56
CA ALA A 556 4.57 5.42 -13.66
C ALA A 556 3.76 6.09 -14.78
N ARG A 557 2.78 6.90 -14.37
CA ARG A 557 1.74 7.50 -15.22
C ARG A 557 1.52 8.97 -14.88
N MET A 558 0.79 9.68 -15.75
CA MET A 558 0.23 11.01 -15.45
C MET A 558 -1.23 10.87 -15.01
N TYR A 559 -1.58 11.48 -13.88
CA TYR A 559 -2.93 11.53 -13.32
C TYR A 559 -3.62 12.84 -13.68
N ALA A 560 -4.88 12.76 -14.12
CA ALA A 560 -5.69 13.92 -14.45
C ALA A 560 -6.80 14.09 -13.39
N SER A 561 -6.57 14.96 -12.39
CA SER A 561 -7.50 15.18 -11.28
C SER A 561 -8.91 15.55 -11.74
N LYS A 562 -9.04 16.45 -12.74
CA LYS A 562 -10.31 16.85 -13.37
C LYS A 562 -11.13 15.68 -13.91
N LEU A 563 -10.45 14.61 -14.34
CA LEU A 563 -11.08 13.40 -14.86
C LEU A 563 -11.18 12.29 -13.81
N GLY A 564 -10.45 12.40 -12.69
CA GLY A 564 -10.39 11.38 -11.65
C GLY A 564 -9.79 10.05 -12.13
N ARG A 565 -8.86 10.10 -13.09
CA ARG A 565 -8.28 8.89 -13.73
C ARG A 565 -6.88 9.14 -14.29
N PHE A 566 -6.17 8.06 -14.59
CA PHE A 566 -4.89 8.14 -15.30
C PHE A 566 -5.08 8.38 -16.80
N THR A 567 -4.10 9.04 -17.41
CA THR A 567 -4.07 9.35 -18.86
C THR A 567 -3.50 8.20 -19.71
N THR A 568 -2.92 7.19 -19.07
CA THR A 568 -2.35 5.99 -19.70
C THR A 568 -2.82 4.76 -18.94
N PHE A 569 -2.83 3.62 -19.63
CA PHE A 569 -3.16 2.34 -19.00
C PHE A 569 -2.12 1.98 -17.93
N ASP A 570 -2.54 1.20 -16.93
CA ASP A 570 -1.66 0.64 -15.92
C ASP A 570 -0.64 -0.36 -16.52
N PRO A 571 0.67 -0.15 -16.36
CA PRO A 571 1.69 -1.08 -16.85
C PRO A 571 1.58 -2.48 -16.24
N VAL A 572 1.04 -2.60 -15.02
CA VAL A 572 0.68 -3.88 -14.42
C VAL A 572 -0.70 -4.23 -14.95
N VAL A 573 -0.79 -5.15 -15.91
CA VAL A 573 -2.08 -5.45 -16.56
C VAL A 573 -2.95 -6.38 -15.71
N MET A 574 -2.40 -7.52 -15.29
CA MET A 574 -3.12 -8.55 -14.54
C MET A 574 -2.18 -9.19 -13.51
N MET A 575 -2.64 -9.24 -12.27
CA MET A 575 -1.96 -9.88 -11.12
C MET A 575 -3.01 -10.59 -10.28
N PRO A 576 -2.63 -11.54 -9.40
CA PRO A 576 -3.58 -12.31 -8.59
C PRO A 576 -4.62 -11.43 -7.87
N ASP A 577 -4.20 -10.28 -7.33
CA ASP A 577 -5.03 -9.31 -6.62
C ASP A 577 -6.20 -8.78 -7.47
N ARG A 578 -5.97 -8.51 -8.76
CA ARG A 578 -7.01 -8.01 -9.67
C ARG A 578 -8.03 -9.08 -10.06
N GLN A 579 -7.67 -10.37 -9.92
CA GLN A 579 -8.60 -11.45 -10.19
C GLN A 579 -9.64 -11.60 -9.07
N ILE A 580 -9.28 -11.24 -7.84
CA ILE A 580 -10.19 -11.30 -6.68
C ILE A 580 -10.86 -9.96 -6.37
N ASP A 581 -10.32 -8.85 -6.89
CA ASP A 581 -10.94 -7.53 -6.87
C ASP A 581 -11.08 -6.96 -8.29
N PRO A 582 -12.17 -7.31 -9.02
CA PRO A 582 -12.40 -6.85 -10.39
C PRO A 582 -12.46 -5.32 -10.57
N GLN A 583 -12.66 -4.53 -9.49
CA GLN A 583 -12.60 -3.07 -9.54
C GLN A 583 -11.23 -2.54 -10.00
N GLN A 584 -10.17 -3.34 -9.86
CA GLN A 584 -8.81 -2.98 -10.27
C GLN A 584 -8.46 -3.41 -11.69
N ILE A 585 -9.35 -4.11 -12.40
CA ILE A 585 -9.11 -4.59 -13.76
C ILE A 585 -9.13 -3.43 -14.77
N ASN A 586 -9.87 -2.35 -14.49
CA ASN A 586 -9.86 -1.14 -15.29
C ASN A 586 -8.50 -0.43 -15.17
N LEU A 587 -7.74 -0.44 -16.27
CA LEU A 587 -6.35 0.03 -16.27
C LEU A 587 -6.20 1.56 -16.18
N TYR A 588 -7.29 2.33 -16.17
CA TYR A 588 -7.24 3.79 -16.06
C TYR A 588 -7.79 4.33 -14.75
N ALA A 589 -8.57 3.52 -14.02
CA ALA A 589 -9.25 3.96 -12.81
C ALA A 589 -8.25 4.34 -11.71
N TYR A 590 -8.54 5.40 -10.97
CA TYR A 590 -7.74 5.80 -9.81
C TYR A 590 -8.34 5.24 -8.53
N CYS A 591 -7.54 4.51 -7.75
CA CYS A 591 -7.88 4.13 -6.37
C CYS A 591 -9.24 3.43 -6.20
N ARG A 592 -9.64 2.59 -7.15
CA ARG A 592 -10.97 1.91 -7.18
C ARG A 592 -12.14 2.88 -7.09
N ASN A 593 -11.95 4.14 -7.47
CA ASN A 593 -12.90 5.23 -7.22
C ASN A 593 -13.21 5.46 -5.72
N ASN A 594 -12.26 5.17 -4.84
CA ASN A 594 -12.28 5.51 -3.42
C ASN A 594 -11.00 6.28 -3.03
N PRO A 595 -10.86 7.51 -3.54
CA PRO A 595 -9.63 8.31 -3.40
C PRO A 595 -9.41 8.87 -1.98
N LEU A 596 -10.41 8.78 -1.10
CA LEU A 596 -10.32 9.24 0.30
C LEU A 596 -9.72 8.18 1.23
N SER A 597 -9.76 6.91 0.82
CA SER A 597 -9.20 5.79 1.59
C SER A 597 -7.89 5.26 0.98
N PHE A 598 -7.71 5.36 -0.34
CA PHE A 598 -6.53 4.82 -1.04
C PHE A 598 -5.72 5.90 -1.77
N THR A 599 -4.44 5.59 -1.99
CA THR A 599 -3.50 6.36 -2.82
C THR A 599 -2.78 5.41 -3.77
N ASP A 600 -2.23 5.89 -4.88
CA ASP A 600 -1.37 5.12 -5.79
C ASP A 600 0.02 5.80 -5.94
N PRO A 601 0.91 5.75 -4.94
CA PRO A 601 2.14 6.55 -4.89
C PRO A 601 3.10 6.33 -6.08
N THR A 602 2.94 5.21 -6.77
CA THR A 602 3.80 4.79 -7.88
C THR A 602 3.11 4.86 -9.24
N GLY A 603 1.80 5.11 -9.28
CA GLY A 603 1.00 5.10 -10.48
C GLY A 603 0.89 3.70 -11.11
N MET A 604 0.98 2.61 -10.35
CA MET A 604 0.88 1.22 -10.88
C MET A 604 0.06 0.32 -9.95
N ILE A 605 0.13 0.58 -8.66
CA ILE A 605 -0.43 -0.28 -7.64
C ILE A 605 -0.84 0.63 -6.49
N LEU A 606 -2.06 0.41 -6.01
CA LEU A 606 -2.56 1.03 -4.80
C LEU A 606 -1.57 0.79 -3.65
N ASP A 607 -1.29 1.82 -2.86
CA ASP A 607 -0.41 1.68 -1.72
C ASP A 607 -0.96 0.64 -0.74
N PRO A 608 -0.33 -0.53 -0.61
CA PRO A 608 -0.80 -1.51 0.34
C PRO A 608 -0.30 -1.16 1.75
N THR A 609 0.51 -0.12 1.96
CA THR A 609 1.02 0.27 3.30
C THR A 609 -0.01 1.00 4.14
N LYS A 610 -1.11 1.42 3.52
CA LYS A 610 -2.36 1.73 4.21
C LYS A 610 -3.17 0.49 4.59
N TRP A 611 -2.77 -0.68 4.08
CA TRP A 611 -3.16 -1.95 4.68
C TRP A 611 -2.14 -2.20 5.78
N GLY A 612 -2.61 -2.36 7.01
CA GLY A 612 -1.76 -2.74 8.12
C GLY A 612 -1.00 -4.03 7.84
N GLU A 613 0.04 -4.25 8.64
CA GLU A 613 0.94 -5.41 8.53
C GLU A 613 0.18 -6.75 8.63
N ASP A 614 -0.96 -6.73 9.32
CA ASP A 614 -1.87 -7.86 9.49
C ASP A 614 -2.74 -8.09 8.25
N GLU A 615 -3.18 -7.07 7.50
CA GLU A 615 -3.90 -7.22 6.23
C GLU A 615 -2.99 -7.79 5.14
N ARG A 616 -1.72 -7.34 5.09
CA ARG A 616 -0.74 -7.88 4.15
C ARG A 616 -0.43 -9.35 4.45
N LYS A 617 -0.26 -9.68 5.74
CA LYS A 617 -0.11 -11.08 6.18
C LYS A 617 -1.39 -11.89 5.99
N ALA A 618 -2.58 -11.31 6.17
CA ALA A 618 -3.86 -11.99 5.93
C ALA A 618 -4.06 -12.28 4.45
N TYR A 619 -3.72 -11.34 3.57
CA TYR A 619 -3.72 -11.49 2.12
C TYR A 619 -2.74 -12.59 1.67
N ASP A 620 -1.48 -12.53 2.11
CA ASP A 620 -0.47 -13.54 1.77
C ASP A 620 -0.83 -14.93 2.32
N ASN A 621 -1.34 -15.00 3.54
CA ASN A 621 -1.84 -16.25 4.14
C ASN A 621 -3.11 -16.75 3.46
N TYR A 622 -3.94 -15.85 2.92
CA TYR A 622 -5.17 -16.16 2.19
C TYR A 622 -4.89 -16.66 0.78
N VAL A 623 -3.96 -16.05 0.05
CA VAL A 623 -3.45 -16.57 -1.22
C VAL A 623 -2.82 -17.94 -0.99
N ALA A 624 -2.03 -18.12 0.07
CA ALA A 624 -1.49 -19.41 0.47
C ALA A 624 -2.58 -20.42 0.89
N PHE A 625 -3.65 -19.97 1.54
CA PHE A 625 -4.79 -20.79 1.97
C PHE A 625 -5.69 -21.21 0.81
N LEU A 626 -6.00 -20.33 -0.14
CA LEU A 626 -6.75 -20.65 -1.36
C LEU A 626 -6.00 -21.69 -2.20
N ASN A 627 -4.69 -21.51 -2.34
CA ASN A 627 -3.82 -22.46 -3.04
C ASN A 627 -3.73 -23.82 -2.32
N LYS A 628 -3.88 -23.86 -0.99
CA LYS A 628 -3.74 -25.08 -0.18
C LYS A 628 -5.07 -25.79 0.13
N ASN A 629 -6.19 -25.06 0.19
CA ASN A 629 -7.43 -25.54 0.81
C ASN A 629 -8.70 -25.44 -0.06
N ALA A 630 -8.60 -25.02 -1.34
CA ALA A 630 -9.74 -25.06 -2.27
C ALA A 630 -10.38 -26.47 -2.37
N LYS A 631 -9.62 -27.54 -2.13
CA LYS A 631 -10.11 -28.93 -2.09
C LYS A 631 -10.86 -29.31 -0.78
N LYS A 632 -10.62 -28.62 0.34
CA LYS A 632 -11.10 -29.05 1.68
C LYS A 632 -12.43 -28.41 2.10
N TYR A 633 -12.75 -27.20 1.60
CA TYR A 633 -13.91 -26.42 2.05
C TYR A 633 -15.11 -26.42 1.08
N ALA A 634 -15.01 -27.16 -0.04
CA ALA A 634 -16.10 -27.30 -1.01
C ALA A 634 -17.26 -28.19 -0.51
N SER A 635 -17.21 -28.74 0.70
CA SER A 635 -18.21 -29.68 1.22
C SER A 635 -19.16 -29.12 2.28
N GLU A 636 -18.96 -27.95 2.89
CA GLU A 636 -19.72 -27.56 4.10
C GLU A 636 -20.02 -26.04 4.18
N LEU A 637 -21.25 -25.61 3.84
CA LEU A 637 -21.74 -24.22 4.04
C LEU A 637 -23.25 -24.17 4.34
N ALA A 638 -23.66 -23.32 5.30
CA ALA A 638 -24.95 -23.27 6.01
C ALA A 638 -25.88 -22.07 5.65
N THR A 639 -27.01 -21.95 6.36
CA THR A 639 -28.34 -21.34 6.06
C THR A 639 -28.53 -19.80 6.03
N LEU A 640 -29.62 -19.41 5.34
CA LEU A 640 -30.12 -18.09 4.87
C LEU A 640 -30.13 -16.85 5.79
N GLU A 641 -30.13 -16.97 7.12
CA GLU A 641 -30.37 -15.83 8.02
C GLU A 641 -29.13 -14.98 8.33
N GLN A 642 -27.91 -15.52 8.15
CA GLN A 642 -26.66 -14.78 8.37
C GLN A 642 -26.24 -13.93 7.16
N LEU A 643 -26.59 -14.32 5.93
CA LEU A 643 -26.32 -13.54 4.70
C LEU A 643 -27.07 -12.19 4.68
N LYS A 644 -28.21 -12.09 5.38
CA LYS A 644 -28.98 -10.83 5.51
C LYS A 644 -28.35 -9.82 6.48
N LYS A 645 -27.32 -10.21 7.25
CA LYS A 645 -26.67 -9.37 8.27
C LYS A 645 -25.25 -8.92 7.90
N SER A 646 -24.69 -9.37 6.77
CA SER A 646 -23.31 -9.07 6.38
C SER A 646 -23.24 -8.36 5.02
N ASP A 647 -22.55 -7.22 4.97
CA ASP A 647 -22.22 -6.48 3.74
C ASP A 647 -21.29 -7.31 2.83
N VAL A 648 -21.86 -8.28 2.10
CA VAL A 648 -21.11 -9.11 1.14
C VAL A 648 -20.83 -8.25 -0.08
N ASN A 649 -19.56 -7.90 -0.31
CA ASN A 649 -19.14 -7.14 -1.49
C ASN A 649 -18.74 -8.04 -2.67
N TYR A 650 -18.32 -9.28 -2.39
CA TYR A 650 -17.88 -10.23 -3.41
C TYR A 650 -18.43 -11.65 -3.19
N VAL A 651 -18.69 -12.37 -4.28
CA VAL A 651 -19.00 -13.81 -4.28
C VAL A 651 -18.03 -14.50 -5.24
N VAL A 652 -17.48 -15.66 -4.87
CA VAL A 652 -16.49 -16.38 -5.70
C VAL A 652 -16.95 -17.80 -5.99
N LYS A 653 -16.88 -18.21 -7.26
CA LYS A 653 -17.12 -19.60 -7.65
C LYS A 653 -15.81 -20.31 -7.95
N LEU A 654 -15.71 -21.57 -7.53
CA LEU A 654 -14.56 -22.44 -7.77
C LEU A 654 -14.96 -23.61 -8.67
N ASP A 655 -14.09 -24.01 -9.60
CA ASP A 655 -14.25 -25.26 -10.37
C ASP A 655 -13.80 -26.45 -9.52
N GLN A 656 -14.53 -27.57 -9.61
CA GLN A 656 -14.18 -28.86 -9.00
C GLN A 656 -13.50 -29.83 -10.00
N SER A 657 -13.27 -29.45 -11.25
CA SER A 657 -12.78 -30.34 -12.32
C SER A 657 -11.33 -30.87 -12.19
N GLY A 658 -10.66 -30.64 -11.07
CA GLY A 658 -9.32 -31.16 -10.82
C GLY A 658 -9.29 -32.68 -10.59
N THR A 659 -9.11 -33.46 -11.66
CA THR A 659 -8.73 -34.89 -11.56
C THR A 659 -7.46 -35.04 -10.71
N ASP A 660 -7.51 -35.91 -9.70
CA ASP A 660 -6.35 -36.28 -8.89
C ASP A 660 -5.24 -36.89 -9.76
N TYR A 661 -4.17 -36.13 -10.00
CA TYR A 661 -2.89 -36.65 -10.50
C TYR A 661 -1.98 -37.12 -9.35
N ALA A 662 -2.56 -37.60 -8.26
CA ALA A 662 -1.83 -38.26 -7.18
C ALA A 662 -2.68 -39.39 -6.61
N ASN A 663 -2.31 -40.63 -6.99
CA ASN A 663 -2.88 -41.92 -6.56
C ASN A 663 -4.11 -42.39 -7.34
N GLY A 664 -3.87 -43.16 -8.42
CA GLY A 664 -4.87 -43.81 -9.24
C GLY A 664 -5.83 -44.72 -8.46
N LYS A 665 -6.93 -44.14 -7.99
CA LYS A 665 -8.16 -44.83 -7.63
C LYS A 665 -9.33 -44.13 -8.28
N GLU A 666 -9.88 -44.77 -9.30
CA GLU A 666 -11.19 -44.44 -9.85
C GLU A 666 -12.26 -44.65 -8.77
N GLY A 667 -12.97 -43.57 -8.45
CA GLY A 667 -14.08 -43.55 -7.50
C GLY A 667 -14.85 -42.25 -7.69
N GLY A 668 -15.73 -42.22 -8.70
CA GLY A 668 -16.55 -41.06 -9.01
C GLY A 668 -17.46 -40.70 -7.84
N VAL A 669 -17.32 -39.46 -7.36
CA VAL A 669 -18.30 -38.79 -6.50
C VAL A 669 -18.69 -37.50 -7.23
N THR A 670 -19.87 -37.52 -7.86
CA THR A 670 -20.52 -36.32 -8.39
C THR A 670 -21.15 -35.56 -7.22
N THR A 671 -20.58 -34.41 -6.85
CA THR A 671 -21.22 -33.46 -5.93
C THR A 671 -21.53 -32.18 -6.68
N ASP A 672 -22.80 -31.79 -6.70
CA ASP A 672 -23.30 -30.53 -7.26
C ASP A 672 -22.44 -29.35 -6.79
N GLY A 673 -21.97 -28.56 -7.75
CA GLY A 673 -21.00 -27.48 -7.55
C GLY A 673 -21.39 -26.55 -6.41
N LYS A 674 -20.50 -26.41 -5.42
CA LYS A 674 -20.71 -25.51 -4.27
C LYS A 674 -19.96 -24.20 -4.49
N ASP A 675 -20.70 -23.09 -4.48
CA ASP A 675 -20.17 -21.73 -4.49
C ASP A 675 -19.46 -21.41 -3.15
N VAL A 676 -18.36 -20.64 -3.17
CA VAL A 676 -17.60 -20.26 -1.97
C VAL A 676 -17.80 -18.78 -1.67
N PHE A 677 -18.37 -18.48 -0.51
CA PHE A 677 -18.60 -17.11 -0.08
C PHE A 677 -17.31 -16.51 0.47
N ILE A 678 -16.85 -15.43 -0.15
CA ILE A 678 -15.70 -14.67 0.33
C ILE A 678 -16.22 -13.29 0.68
N ASN A 679 -16.55 -13.11 1.96
CA ASN A 679 -16.86 -11.79 2.44
C ASN A 679 -15.55 -11.00 2.61
N ILE A 680 -15.18 -10.19 1.62
CA ILE A 680 -14.22 -9.10 1.82
C ILE A 680 -15.00 -7.93 2.41
N ALA A 681 -15.45 -8.11 3.66
CA ALA A 681 -15.96 -7.01 4.44
C ALA A 681 -14.76 -6.34 5.09
N ASN A 682 -14.62 -5.04 4.85
CA ASN A 682 -13.77 -4.18 5.65
C ASN A 682 -14.46 -4.04 7.03
N GLN A 683 -14.32 -5.06 7.88
CA GLN A 683 -14.81 -5.06 9.26
C GLN A 683 -13.86 -4.21 10.09
N GLY A 684 -13.75 -2.92 9.73
CA GLY A 684 -12.53 -2.11 9.74
C GLY A 684 -11.70 -1.98 11.03
N ASN A 685 -11.34 -3.06 11.70
CA ASN A 685 -10.55 -3.07 12.93
C ASN A 685 -9.05 -2.88 12.65
N GLY A 686 -8.66 -2.30 11.51
CA GLY A 686 -7.28 -2.44 10.99
C GLY A 686 -6.89 -3.92 10.84
N ARG A 687 -7.91 -4.75 10.58
CA ARG A 687 -7.83 -6.18 10.28
C ARG A 687 -8.87 -6.42 9.20
N GLU A 688 -8.41 -6.68 7.98
CA GLU A 688 -9.12 -7.57 7.07
C GLU A 688 -9.23 -8.93 7.77
N GLN A 689 -10.33 -9.15 8.46
CA GLN A 689 -10.80 -10.52 8.61
C GLN A 689 -11.57 -10.86 7.35
N ILE A 690 -10.92 -11.61 6.46
CA ILE A 690 -11.64 -12.51 5.55
C ILE A 690 -12.40 -13.48 6.45
N SER A 691 -13.63 -13.13 6.77
CA SER A 691 -14.53 -14.00 7.50
C SER A 691 -15.09 -14.96 6.48
N LEU A 692 -14.38 -16.08 6.27
CA LEU A 692 -15.00 -17.29 5.74
C LEU A 692 -16.00 -17.73 6.83
N ASN A 693 -17.24 -17.28 6.72
CA ASN A 693 -18.34 -17.80 7.53
C ASN A 693 -18.68 -19.22 7.04
N ALA A 694 -17.78 -20.17 7.26
CA ALA A 694 -18.13 -21.59 7.34
C ALA A 694 -18.53 -21.86 8.79
N THR A 695 -19.68 -21.34 9.21
CA THR A 695 -20.16 -21.56 10.57
C THR A 695 -21.04 -22.80 10.60
N PHE A 696 -20.53 -23.85 11.24
CA PHE A 696 -21.24 -25.09 11.54
C PHE A 696 -22.43 -24.79 12.47
N GLY A 697 -23.62 -25.22 12.05
CA GLY A 697 -24.74 -25.34 12.95
C GLY A 697 -24.54 -26.56 13.84
N HIS A 698 -24.22 -26.35 15.11
CA HIS A 698 -24.80 -27.03 16.27
C HIS A 698 -24.22 -26.38 17.54
N GLU A 699 -25.10 -25.73 18.31
CA GLU A 699 -24.95 -25.26 19.70
C GLU A 699 -23.53 -25.07 20.26
N LEU A 700 -22.92 -23.90 20.04
CA LEU A 700 -21.86 -23.36 20.90
C LEU A 700 -21.94 -21.81 20.92
N GLU A 701 -23.13 -21.27 21.19
CA GLU A 701 -23.19 -20.00 21.93
C GLU A 701 -22.67 -20.29 23.33
N HIS A 702 -21.46 -19.82 23.66
CA HIS A 702 -20.94 -19.46 25.00
C HIS A 702 -19.39 -19.32 25.03
N ALA A 703 -18.71 -19.14 23.90
CA ALA A 703 -17.24 -19.03 23.90
C ALA A 703 -16.70 -17.70 23.31
N ARG A 704 -17.36 -16.55 23.55
CA ARG A 704 -16.73 -15.23 23.36
C ARG A 704 -17.29 -14.19 24.34
N GLN A 705 -17.18 -14.47 25.64
CA GLN A 705 -17.37 -13.43 26.64
C GLN A 705 -16.71 -13.76 27.99
N PHE A 706 -15.44 -14.13 28.04
CA PHE A 706 -14.72 -14.18 29.33
C PHE A 706 -13.28 -13.73 29.16
N ASP A 707 -13.11 -12.41 29.18
CA ASP A 707 -11.89 -11.82 29.69
C ASP A 707 -12.08 -11.63 31.21
N SER A 708 -11.02 -11.93 31.96
CA SER A 708 -10.90 -11.89 33.43
C SER A 708 -11.47 -13.07 34.25
N GLY A 709 -10.54 -13.88 34.78
CA GLY A 709 -10.56 -14.40 36.16
C GLY A 709 -11.57 -15.50 36.54
N GLU A 710 -11.04 -16.59 37.09
CA GLU A 710 -11.73 -17.68 37.80
C GLU A 710 -12.49 -18.71 36.94
N PHE A 711 -11.90 -19.91 36.73
CA PHE A 711 -12.52 -21.25 36.90
C PHE A 711 -11.50 -22.34 36.50
N GLY A 712 -11.23 -23.30 37.38
CA GLY A 712 -10.40 -24.49 37.11
C GLY A 712 -11.26 -25.73 36.95
N PHE A 713 -11.02 -26.53 35.89
CA PHE A 713 -11.65 -27.85 35.70
C PHE A 713 -10.79 -28.94 36.37
N ALA A 714 -11.45 -29.90 37.02
CA ALA A 714 -10.82 -31.12 37.55
C ALA A 714 -11.41 -32.35 36.84
N SER A 715 -10.59 -33.38 36.63
CA SER A 715 -11.04 -34.69 36.14
C SER A 715 -11.35 -35.62 37.29
N ASP A 716 -12.41 -36.43 37.17
CA ASP A 716 -12.64 -37.53 38.11
C ASP A 716 -11.64 -38.68 37.90
N LYS A 717 -11.70 -39.69 38.77
CA LYS A 717 -10.79 -40.85 38.78
C LYS A 717 -10.91 -41.74 37.53
N ASN A 718 -11.95 -41.52 36.73
CA ASN A 718 -12.28 -42.28 35.53
C ASN A 718 -12.06 -41.45 34.25
N GLY A 719 -11.49 -40.24 34.36
CA GLY A 719 -11.16 -39.39 33.22
C GLY A 719 -12.32 -38.55 32.68
N ASN A 720 -13.43 -38.42 33.41
CA ASN A 720 -14.55 -37.58 32.99
C ASN A 720 -14.37 -36.13 33.46
N PHE A 721 -14.87 -35.19 32.68
CA PHE A 721 -14.95 -33.79 33.08
C PHE A 721 -16.09 -33.62 34.08
N VAL A 722 -15.77 -33.06 35.26
CA VAL A 722 -16.73 -32.73 36.31
C VAL A 722 -16.66 -31.25 36.65
N ASP A 723 -17.79 -30.67 37.03
CA ASP A 723 -17.83 -29.30 37.55
C ASP A 723 -17.23 -29.22 38.97
N LYS A 724 -17.15 -28.00 39.52
CA LYS A 724 -16.60 -27.76 40.88
C LYS A 724 -17.33 -28.48 42.02
N ASN A 725 -18.51 -29.05 41.75
CA ASN A 725 -19.31 -29.81 42.71
C ASN A 725 -19.27 -31.33 42.44
N GLY A 726 -18.45 -31.79 41.49
CA GLY A 726 -18.32 -33.20 41.12
C GLY A 726 -19.45 -33.72 40.22
N LYS A 727 -20.24 -32.84 39.58
CA LYS A 727 -21.31 -33.25 38.68
C LYS A 727 -20.78 -33.45 37.26
N PHE A 728 -21.16 -34.57 36.64
CA PHE A 728 -20.73 -34.99 35.32
C PHE A 728 -21.13 -33.98 34.22
N VAL A 729 -20.15 -33.55 33.42
CA VAL A 729 -20.35 -32.59 32.33
C VAL A 729 -20.04 -33.16 30.94
N GLY A 730 -19.45 -34.35 30.84
CA GLY A 730 -19.24 -35.04 29.56
C GLY A 730 -18.24 -36.19 29.62
N THR A 731 -18.34 -37.12 28.66
CA THR A 731 -17.40 -38.24 28.47
C THR A 731 -16.48 -37.94 27.30
N ALA A 732 -15.20 -38.29 27.42
CA ALA A 732 -14.27 -38.24 26.29
C ALA A 732 -14.65 -39.32 25.26
N VAL A 733 -15.19 -38.91 24.11
CA VAL A 733 -15.44 -39.83 22.98
C VAL A 733 -14.18 -39.87 22.12
N GLY A 734 -13.58 -41.06 22.03
CA GLY A 734 -12.43 -41.31 21.17
C GLY A 734 -12.81 -41.19 19.69
N VAL A 735 -12.09 -40.31 18.99
CA VAL A 735 -11.97 -40.32 17.54
C VAL A 735 -10.52 -40.72 17.25
N ASP A 736 -10.33 -41.79 16.49
CA ASP A 736 -9.03 -42.29 16.04
C ASP A 736 -8.31 -41.22 15.21
N VAL A 737 -7.41 -40.47 15.87
CA VAL A 737 -6.39 -39.64 15.23
C VAL A 737 -5.16 -40.52 14.97
N ILE A 738 -5.32 -41.51 14.10
CA ILE A 738 -4.21 -42.29 13.54
C ILE A 738 -4.28 -42.10 12.03
N ASP A 739 -3.92 -40.90 11.56
CA ASP A 739 -3.29 -40.71 10.24
C ASP A 739 -2.67 -39.30 10.06
N GLU A 740 -2.94 -38.31 10.92
CA GLU A 740 -2.31 -36.97 10.82
C GLU A 740 -1.00 -36.78 11.62
N VAL A 741 -0.55 -37.75 12.42
CA VAL A 741 0.70 -37.60 13.21
C VAL A 741 1.94 -38.19 12.52
N LYS A 742 1.78 -38.92 11.40
CA LYS A 742 2.93 -39.51 10.68
C LYS A 742 3.62 -38.56 9.67
N ALA A 743 3.09 -37.36 9.44
CA ALA A 743 3.65 -36.41 8.46
C ALA A 743 4.66 -35.39 9.04
N TRP A 744 4.91 -35.36 10.35
CA TRP A 744 5.92 -34.48 10.96
C TRP A 744 7.19 -35.19 11.44
N ALA A 745 7.33 -36.49 11.18
CA ALA A 745 8.48 -37.27 11.62
C ALA A 745 9.53 -37.58 10.54
N VAL A 746 9.37 -37.12 9.29
CA VAL A 746 10.35 -37.40 8.23
C VAL A 746 10.66 -36.13 7.45
N THR A 747 11.65 -35.37 7.94
CA THR A 747 12.81 -34.84 7.18
C THR A 747 13.54 -33.84 8.09
N ALA A 748 14.10 -34.33 9.20
CA ALA A 748 15.30 -33.73 9.77
C ALA A 748 16.48 -34.13 8.87
N LYS A 749 16.55 -33.53 7.67
CA LYS A 749 17.77 -33.57 6.86
C LYS A 749 18.66 -32.47 7.41
N LEU A 750 19.68 -32.92 8.14
CA LEU A 750 20.98 -32.27 8.33
C LEU A 750 21.16 -31.02 7.47
N ALA A 751 20.94 -29.84 8.05
CA ALA A 751 21.57 -28.62 7.57
C ALA A 751 23.03 -28.68 8.02
N THR A 752 23.88 -29.24 7.16
CA THR A 752 25.27 -28.84 7.05
C THR A 752 25.28 -27.37 6.65
N ASP A 753 25.51 -26.47 7.61
CA ASP A 753 26.15 -25.19 7.33
C ASP A 753 26.99 -24.74 8.52
N LYS A 754 28.16 -24.22 8.18
CA LYS A 754 29.38 -24.15 8.98
C LYS A 754 29.46 -22.96 9.94
N ASP A 755 28.34 -22.35 10.34
CA ASP A 755 28.34 -21.14 11.18
C ASP A 755 27.62 -21.31 12.52
N MET A 756 27.79 -22.46 13.18
CA MET A 756 27.64 -22.52 14.65
C MET A 756 28.92 -22.00 15.30
N MET A 757 29.05 -20.67 15.27
CA MET A 757 30.06 -19.90 15.96
C MET A 757 30.09 -20.29 17.45
N VAL A 758 31.24 -20.84 17.86
CA VAL A 758 31.74 -21.14 19.21
C VAL A 758 30.81 -20.72 20.38
N LEU A 759 30.11 -21.70 20.96
CA LEU A 759 29.22 -21.53 22.11
C LEU A 759 30.00 -21.44 23.43
N GLY A 760 30.20 -20.23 23.93
CA GLY A 760 30.70 -20.00 25.29
C GLY A 760 30.71 -18.53 25.68
N GLY A 761 29.66 -18.05 26.36
CA GLY A 761 29.68 -16.75 27.04
C GLY A 761 28.45 -15.84 26.91
N SER A 762 27.27 -16.32 26.48
CA SER A 762 26.08 -15.45 26.40
C SER A 762 25.37 -15.31 27.76
N SER A 763 25.16 -14.07 28.20
CA SER A 763 24.33 -13.68 29.34
C SER A 763 22.85 -13.47 28.97
N ASP A 764 22.41 -13.88 27.78
CA ASP A 764 21.04 -13.72 27.29
C ASP A 764 20.08 -14.80 27.86
N PRO A 765 19.07 -14.42 28.66
CA PRO A 765 18.08 -15.34 29.24
C PRO A 765 17.21 -16.05 28.18
N ALA A 766 16.92 -15.41 27.05
CA ALA A 766 16.08 -15.99 25.99
C ALA A 766 16.80 -17.14 25.27
N PHE A 767 18.12 -17.04 25.15
CA PHE A 767 18.96 -18.07 24.56
C PHE A 767 19.06 -19.33 25.45
N GLN A 768 19.17 -19.15 26.77
CA GLN A 768 19.17 -20.26 27.74
C GLN A 768 17.82 -21.01 27.77
N PHE A 769 16.71 -20.27 27.59
CA PHE A 769 15.36 -20.85 27.53
C PHE A 769 15.15 -21.76 26.31
N ARG A 770 15.68 -21.38 25.14
CA ARG A 770 15.53 -22.16 23.89
C ARG A 770 16.29 -23.49 23.93
N ILE A 771 17.45 -23.53 24.59
CA ILE A 771 18.22 -24.77 24.77
C ILE A 771 17.49 -25.73 25.71
N LEU A 772 16.91 -25.20 26.80
CA LEU A 772 16.14 -25.97 27.78
C LEU A 772 14.86 -26.55 27.15
N ASP A 773 14.16 -25.75 26.35
CA ASP A 773 12.96 -26.15 25.62
C ASP A 773 13.26 -27.23 24.58
N THR A 774 14.37 -27.10 23.85
CA THR A 774 14.82 -28.10 22.87
C THR A 774 15.19 -29.44 23.53
N PHE A 775 15.85 -29.40 24.69
CA PHE A 775 16.17 -30.63 25.46
C PHE A 775 14.92 -31.33 25.99
N ASN A 776 13.92 -30.58 26.47
CA ASN A 776 12.68 -31.14 26.99
C ASN A 776 11.76 -31.70 25.89
N LYS A 777 11.87 -31.17 24.67
CA LYS A 777 11.13 -31.65 23.48
C LYS A 777 11.78 -32.84 22.77
N ALA A 778 12.99 -33.24 23.16
CA ALA A 778 13.66 -34.40 22.61
C ALA A 778 12.93 -35.70 23.02
N ALA A 779 12.50 -36.48 22.03
CA ALA A 779 11.59 -37.60 22.20
C ALA A 779 12.25 -38.86 22.80
N THR A 780 13.57 -39.03 22.65
CA THR A 780 14.30 -40.22 23.12
C THR A 780 15.54 -39.85 23.96
N ASP A 781 16.01 -40.79 24.78
CA ASP A 781 17.20 -40.61 25.61
C ASP A 781 18.49 -40.50 24.78
N ALA A 782 18.50 -41.08 23.56
CA ALA A 782 19.60 -40.93 22.61
C ALA A 782 19.69 -39.50 22.04
N ASP A 783 18.55 -38.86 21.78
CA ASP A 783 18.49 -37.47 21.29
C ASP A 783 18.94 -36.48 22.36
N LYS A 784 18.53 -36.72 23.61
CA LYS A 784 18.99 -35.95 24.78
C LYS A 784 20.50 -36.05 24.97
N ALA A 785 21.07 -37.25 24.78
CA ALA A 785 22.52 -37.46 24.85
C ALA A 785 23.28 -36.74 23.72
N ALA A 786 22.71 -36.68 22.50
CA ALA A 786 23.29 -35.95 21.36
C ALA A 786 23.29 -34.43 21.57
N VAL A 787 22.25 -33.88 22.20
CA VAL A 787 22.18 -32.46 22.58
C VAL A 787 23.22 -32.12 23.65
N LEU A 788 23.40 -32.99 24.67
CA LEU A 788 24.43 -32.84 25.70
C LEU A 788 25.87 -32.94 25.15
N ALA A 789 26.11 -33.77 24.13
CA ALA A 789 27.43 -33.94 23.52
C ALA A 789 27.90 -32.72 22.69
N LYS A 790 26.98 -31.83 22.32
CA LYS A 790 27.27 -30.58 21.59
C LYS A 790 27.41 -29.36 22.52
N MET A 791 27.21 -29.53 23.83
CA MET A 791 27.44 -28.49 24.84
C MET A 791 28.90 -28.48 25.30
N SER A 792 29.38 -27.35 25.85
CA SER A 792 30.69 -27.33 26.49
C SER A 792 30.72 -28.26 27.72
N PRO A 793 31.85 -28.91 28.04
CA PRO A 793 31.93 -29.88 29.15
C PRO A 793 31.50 -29.31 30.51
N THR A 794 31.75 -28.02 30.73
CA THR A 794 31.36 -27.30 31.94
C THR A 794 29.84 -27.18 32.06
N TYR A 795 29.16 -26.79 30.97
CA TYR A 795 27.70 -26.59 30.95
C TYR A 795 26.92 -27.92 30.99
N ALA A 796 27.43 -28.95 30.30
CA ALA A 796 26.86 -30.30 30.35
C ALA A 796 26.93 -30.91 31.77
N ASN A 797 27.98 -30.59 32.53
CA ASN A 797 28.14 -31.06 33.91
C ASN A 797 27.21 -30.33 34.90
N GLU A 798 26.95 -29.03 34.71
CA GLU A 798 25.98 -28.27 35.51
C GLU A 798 24.54 -28.76 35.27
N PHE A 799 24.20 -29.06 34.02
CA PHE A 799 22.90 -29.63 33.65
C PHE A 799 22.69 -31.03 34.26
N LYS A 800 23.72 -31.89 34.24
CA LYS A 800 23.70 -33.22 34.88
C LYS A 800 23.63 -33.16 36.41
N ARG A 801 24.13 -32.10 37.04
CA ARG A 801 24.06 -31.87 38.49
C ARG A 801 22.76 -31.17 38.93
N GLY A 802 21.85 -30.86 38.00
CA GLY A 802 20.58 -30.21 38.29
C GLY A 802 20.71 -28.76 38.78
N THR A 803 21.83 -28.11 38.48
CA THR A 803 22.16 -26.77 38.97
C THR A 803 22.19 -25.79 37.79
N VAL A 804 21.03 -25.47 37.23
CA VAL A 804 20.92 -24.35 36.27
C VAL A 804 20.49 -23.12 37.06
N SER A 805 21.42 -22.20 37.30
CA SER A 805 21.14 -20.92 37.94
C SER A 805 20.72 -19.90 36.88
N VAL A 806 19.44 -19.50 36.88
CA VAL A 806 18.96 -18.34 36.13
C VAL A 806 18.97 -17.15 37.08
N ASN A 807 19.89 -16.21 36.88
CA ASN A 807 19.92 -14.98 37.66
C ASN A 807 18.98 -13.96 37.03
N PHE A 808 17.93 -13.56 37.73
CA PHE A 808 17.12 -12.39 37.38
C PHE A 808 17.67 -11.17 38.12
N SER A 809 18.00 -10.09 37.40
CA SER A 809 18.21 -8.77 37.98
C SER A 809 16.99 -7.92 37.70
N LEU A 810 16.22 -7.61 38.74
CA LEU A 810 15.26 -6.51 38.73
C LEU A 810 15.88 -5.37 39.53
N ASN A 811 16.07 -4.23 38.87
CA ASN A 811 16.48 -2.95 39.44
C ASN A 811 17.86 -2.92 40.13
N GLY A 812 18.91 -2.74 39.33
CA GLY A 812 20.02 -1.80 39.61
C GLY A 812 20.84 -1.93 40.91
N THR A 813 20.63 -2.93 41.76
CA THR A 813 21.42 -3.19 42.96
C THR A 813 21.67 -4.70 43.10
N GLY A 814 22.93 -5.09 43.05
CA GLY A 814 23.35 -6.48 42.93
C GLY A 814 23.18 -7.30 44.21
N VAL A 815 21.99 -7.87 44.42
CA VAL A 815 21.78 -8.97 45.39
C VAL A 815 20.94 -10.09 44.75
N PRO A 816 21.40 -11.34 44.71
CA PRO A 816 20.65 -12.45 44.13
C PRO A 816 19.47 -12.87 45.03
N VAL A 817 18.27 -13.00 44.44
CA VAL A 817 17.09 -13.57 45.12
C VAL A 817 16.79 -14.96 44.56
N GLY A 818 17.27 -16.00 45.26
CA GLY A 818 16.70 -17.36 45.24
C GLY A 818 17.09 -18.31 44.08
N THR A 819 17.43 -19.55 44.45
CA THR A 819 17.76 -20.67 43.55
C THR A 819 16.51 -21.52 43.28
N LEU A 820 16.17 -21.78 42.01
CA LEU A 820 15.13 -22.76 41.65
C LEU A 820 15.76 -24.16 41.52
N ILE A 821 15.52 -25.05 42.49
CA ILE A 821 15.83 -26.48 42.40
C ILE A 821 14.53 -27.23 42.11
N ARG A 822 14.51 -28.17 41.16
CA ARG A 822 13.33 -29.02 40.85
C ARG A 822 12.82 -29.74 42.11
N PRO A 823 11.49 -29.81 42.32
CA PRO A 823 10.92 -30.98 42.99
C PRO A 823 9.70 -31.56 42.26
N THR A 824 9.63 -32.90 42.28
CA THR A 824 8.61 -33.76 41.69
C THR A 824 7.37 -33.98 42.57
N SER A 825 7.00 -33.06 43.47
CA SER A 825 5.75 -33.16 44.25
C SER A 825 5.35 -31.86 44.96
N ASN A 826 4.04 -31.69 45.18
CA ASN A 826 3.32 -30.51 45.69
C ASN A 826 4.05 -29.68 46.78
N ILE A 827 4.24 -28.38 46.55
CA ILE A 827 4.79 -27.44 47.54
C ILE A 827 3.66 -26.71 48.28
N SER A 828 3.66 -26.76 49.62
CA SER A 828 2.99 -25.79 50.48
C SER A 828 4.01 -24.78 51.00
N ILE A 829 3.78 -23.48 50.83
CA ILE A 829 4.66 -22.42 51.36
C ILE A 829 4.23 -22.12 52.80
N LYS A 830 5.17 -22.27 53.75
CA LYS A 830 5.03 -21.90 55.16
C LYS A 830 5.90 -20.68 55.45
N ASP A 831 5.48 -19.82 56.37
CA ASP A 831 6.34 -18.74 56.88
C ASP A 831 7.42 -19.27 57.83
N GLN A 832 8.30 -18.38 58.31
CA GLN A 832 9.41 -18.70 59.21
C GLN A 832 8.99 -19.28 60.57
N TYR A 833 7.69 -19.34 60.88
CA TYR A 833 7.13 -19.99 62.08
C TYR A 833 6.30 -21.24 61.74
N GLY A 834 6.28 -21.68 60.48
CA GLY A 834 5.68 -22.96 60.07
C GLY A 834 4.20 -22.89 59.72
N ASN A 835 3.59 -21.71 59.63
CA ASN A 835 2.17 -21.57 59.27
C ASN A 835 1.98 -21.40 57.74
N PRO A 836 1.03 -22.11 57.11
CA PRO A 836 0.77 -21.98 55.67
C PRO A 836 0.04 -20.65 55.36
N ARG A 837 0.57 -19.84 54.42
CA ARG A 837 -0.11 -18.62 53.93
C ARG A 837 -0.79 -18.85 52.58
N LYS A 838 -2.06 -18.42 52.46
CA LYS A 838 -2.71 -18.14 51.16
C LYS A 838 -2.20 -16.79 50.64
N VAL A 839 -1.68 -16.75 49.42
CA VAL A 839 -1.30 -15.49 48.77
C VAL A 839 -2.50 -14.98 47.95
N PHE A 840 -3.11 -13.90 48.43
CA PHE A 840 -3.92 -12.98 47.63
C PHE A 840 -3.08 -11.72 47.37
N GLY A 841 -3.16 -11.16 46.15
CA GLY A 841 -2.78 -9.76 45.88
C GLY A 841 -2.00 -9.52 44.59
N ARG A 842 -2.65 -8.80 43.65
CA ARG A 842 -2.05 -8.08 42.51
C ARG A 842 -1.03 -7.01 42.97
N THR A 843 -0.04 -6.71 42.12
CA THR A 843 0.19 -5.34 41.59
C THR A 843 1.19 -5.35 40.43
N ASN A 844 0.77 -4.67 39.35
CA ASN A 844 1.43 -4.12 38.15
C ASN A 844 2.64 -4.82 37.53
#